data_AF-A0A433QZ40-F1
#
_entry.id   AF-A0A433QZ40-F1
#
_cell.length_a   1.000
_cell.length_b   1.000
_cell.length_c   1.000
_cell.angle_alpha   90.00
_cell.angle_beta   90.00
_cell.angle_gamma   90.00
#
_symmetry.space_group_name_H-M   'P 1'
#
loop_
_entity.id
_entity.type
_entity.pdbx_description
1 polymer ?
#
loop_
_entity_poly.entity_id
_entity_poly.type
_entity_poly.pdbx_seq_one_letter_code
_entity_poly.pdbx_strand_id
1 'polypeptide(L)'
;MTALEKLKRAKGVERGRKTGIRTWSLAREPPTLTEVERWLKEEEEKERAGRAKIEGDRESLNPAMGEKTINVAPLGKRIEDVSQIEGPTQKNRFGFKFSQNKSALAVRDRQHIDLFSVEVHVNTRGKLLPNPSEDPVSVIFWCLQTEGEDVQTNGYRKGYRVGLILQNDGLNVSKTGLTDYEIDYVGDERSMIDTLVDKVRRYDPDILTGYEIHNASWGYLIERAGMAYHINLCSELSRVIPSTMPKFGRDEDAWGFRQASSIHVDGRHMLNVWRLIRDEVNLNVYTFENVAFHVLHQRIPHFSYPTLTAWFTRGPAILRWRVLKYYVDRVQRNLELLDESEVVGRTSEFARVFGVDFFSVISRGSQFKVESMMLRIAKPENFIAITPNKKQVASQRAAECLPLVMEPESKFYNSPLVVLDFQSLYPSVMIAYNYCYSTCLGKIGPPNGPKKFGVTSLDLPLGLLSVLSDYITVSPNGLMYVKPSVRKGLLAKMLTEILETRVMVKRSMKENKGDKALEKLLNARQLGLKYITNVTYGYTGASYSGRMPGVEIADSIVQTGRETLERTIKIINSTERWGARVVYGDTDSVFIHLPGRSKDEAFDIGAEIAETITKMNPAPIRLKFEKVYLPCVLLAKKRYVGFKYETPDETMPEFDAKGIETVRRDGVPAVQKIMEQSLKILFRTQDLSELKAFLQRQWTKILTGRISLQDFIFAKEVKLGFYSNRGQPPPGALVSTKKMVIDPRSEPQYGERVPYVVVHGGPGARLRDQVVPPEEFLNNRSLRLHAQYYITKQIIPSLERVFSLVGADIKSWFNEMPRIQRATTFAEQPPRAGGSVFRQSHARTIDQYYVSRHCLVCREVTNQELCSKCRAKPSASTYHLSMKQHEAEVKYTQLLDVCASCSMITAGQSAFAAEDRIDTGSGVSLHPCDSMDCPVYFERTKTRNELKVTMGNLDVLDKLFGGTKRE
;
A
#
# COMPACT_ATOMS: atom_id res chain seq x y z
N MET A 1 44.79 -10.62 35.57
CA MET A 1 44.63 -10.19 36.97
C MET A 1 45.97 -10.21 37.67
N THR A 2 46.58 -9.04 37.82
CA THR A 2 47.93 -8.86 38.40
C THR A 2 47.93 -9.03 39.91
N ALA A 3 49.05 -9.44 40.51
CA ALA A 3 49.21 -9.61 41.96
C ALA A 3 48.80 -8.36 42.78
N LEU A 4 48.86 -7.17 42.19
CA LEU A 4 48.36 -5.92 42.77
C LEU A 4 46.83 -5.89 42.96
N GLU A 5 46.04 -6.54 42.11
CA GLU A 5 44.58 -6.60 42.22
C GLU A 5 44.14 -7.58 43.32
N LYS A 6 44.89 -8.68 43.51
CA LYS A 6 44.69 -9.59 44.65
C LYS A 6 45.07 -8.91 45.98
N LEU A 7 46.10 -8.05 46.00
CA LEU A 7 46.47 -7.26 47.18
C LEU A 7 45.45 -6.14 47.50
N LYS A 8 44.84 -5.50 46.48
CA LYS A 8 43.74 -4.54 46.70
C LYS A 8 42.46 -5.21 47.20
N ARG A 9 42.16 -6.45 46.76
CA ARG A 9 41.02 -7.21 47.28
C ARG A 9 41.26 -7.79 48.68
N ALA A 10 42.51 -8.11 49.03
CA ALA A 10 42.86 -8.58 50.38
C ALA A 10 42.95 -7.45 51.42
N LYS A 11 43.24 -6.21 51.00
CA LYS A 11 43.26 -5.01 51.87
C LYS A 11 41.91 -4.27 51.97
N GLY A 12 40.91 -4.61 51.14
CA GLY A 12 39.54 -4.05 51.25
C GLY A 12 38.66 -4.71 52.31
N VAL A 13 39.16 -5.74 53.00
CA VAL A 13 38.47 -6.45 54.09
C VAL A 13 39.09 -6.05 55.44
N GLU A 14 39.58 -4.81 55.56
CA GLU A 14 39.74 -4.18 56.85
C GLU A 14 38.39 -3.64 57.29
N ARG A 15 37.72 -4.45 58.13
CA ARG A 15 36.85 -4.06 59.24
C ARG A 15 36.51 -2.56 59.26
N GLY A 16 35.51 -2.16 58.47
CA GLY A 16 34.68 -1.03 58.86
C GLY A 16 34.15 -1.36 60.26
N ARG A 17 34.68 -0.71 61.30
CA ARG A 17 34.18 -0.82 62.67
C ARG A 17 32.66 -0.68 62.57
N LYS A 18 31.93 -1.76 62.86
CA LYS A 18 30.47 -1.70 63.00
C LYS A 18 30.22 -0.81 64.22
N THR A 19 30.07 0.49 64.00
CA THR A 19 29.45 1.39 64.96
C THR A 19 28.05 0.85 65.24
N GLY A 20 27.60 0.89 66.50
CA GLY A 20 26.34 0.29 66.94
C GLY A 20 25.08 0.86 66.28
N ILE A 21 25.22 1.90 65.45
CA ILE A 21 24.14 2.51 64.69
C ILE A 21 24.57 2.59 63.22
N ARG A 22 23.79 1.97 62.34
CA ARG A 22 23.90 2.06 60.88
C ARG A 22 22.77 2.95 60.37
N THR A 23 23.11 4.13 59.87
CA THR A 23 22.16 5.00 59.15
C THR A 23 22.30 4.77 57.66
N TRP A 24 21.17 4.58 56.98
CA TRP A 24 21.10 4.46 55.52
C TRP A 24 20.23 5.61 55.02
N SER A 25 20.66 6.29 53.97
CA SER A 25 19.84 7.23 53.20
C SER A 25 19.67 6.71 51.78
N LEU A 26 18.51 6.96 51.19
CA LEU A 26 18.30 6.70 49.77
C LEU A 26 19.18 7.66 48.97
N ALA A 27 20.08 7.11 48.14
CA ALA A 27 20.93 7.90 47.26
C ALA A 27 20.19 8.44 46.03
N ARG A 28 18.99 7.92 45.73
CA ARG A 28 18.12 8.44 44.67
C ARG A 28 17.22 9.51 45.26
N GLU A 29 17.32 10.70 44.72
CA GLU A 29 16.41 11.80 45.04
C GLU A 29 15.00 11.46 44.52
N PRO A 30 13.95 11.73 45.31
CA PRO A 30 12.57 11.64 44.82
C PRO A 30 12.30 12.75 43.79
N PRO A 31 11.28 12.60 42.93
CA PRO A 31 10.85 13.68 42.04
C PRO A 31 10.55 14.95 42.83
N THR A 32 10.93 16.10 42.28
CA THR A 32 10.67 17.39 42.92
C THR A 32 9.19 17.77 42.83
N LEU A 33 8.70 18.58 43.78
CA LEU A 33 7.33 19.09 43.76
C LEU A 33 7.01 19.79 42.43
N THR A 34 7.95 20.60 41.92
CA THR A 34 7.81 21.32 40.65
C THR A 34 7.75 20.39 39.43
N GLU A 35 8.48 19.27 39.43
CA GLU A 35 8.34 18.25 38.38
C GLU A 35 6.97 17.57 38.43
N VAL A 36 6.47 17.26 39.62
CA VAL A 36 5.14 16.65 39.79
C VAL A 36 4.03 17.62 39.41
N GLU A 37 4.13 18.89 39.82
CA GLU A 37 3.17 19.94 39.44
C GLU A 37 3.18 20.19 37.92
N ARG A 38 4.37 20.20 37.31
CA ARG A 38 4.49 20.31 35.84
C ARG A 38 3.88 19.11 35.16
N TRP A 39 4.17 17.90 35.63
CA TRP A 39 3.58 16.67 35.10
C TRP A 39 2.06 16.66 35.24
N LEU A 40 1.51 17.08 36.38
CA LEU A 40 0.06 17.21 36.59
C LEU A 40 -0.55 18.22 35.62
N LYS A 41 0.06 19.40 35.45
CA LYS A 41 -0.38 20.40 34.48
C LYS A 41 -0.32 19.88 33.04
N GLU A 42 0.76 19.19 32.67
CA GLU A 42 0.90 18.57 31.35
C GLU A 42 -0.14 17.47 31.11
N GLU A 43 -0.48 16.67 32.12
CA GLU A 43 -1.54 15.66 32.01
C GLU A 43 -2.93 16.32 31.93
N GLU A 44 -3.20 17.37 32.70
CA GLU A 44 -4.44 18.16 32.59
C GLU A 44 -4.57 18.85 31.23
N GLU A 45 -3.49 19.41 30.70
CA GLU A 45 -3.44 19.99 29.35
C GLU A 45 -3.62 18.94 28.27
N LYS A 46 -3.02 17.75 28.40
CA LYS A 46 -3.25 16.62 27.49
C LYS A 46 -4.69 16.14 27.55
N GLU A 47 -5.31 16.10 28.72
CA GLU A 47 -6.73 15.77 28.87
C GLU A 47 -7.62 16.83 28.21
N ARG A 48 -7.38 18.13 28.45
CA ARG A 48 -8.12 19.22 27.80
C ARG A 48 -7.94 19.22 26.29
N ALA A 49 -6.71 19.07 25.81
CA ALA A 49 -6.43 18.94 24.38
C ALA A 49 -7.08 17.70 23.79
N GLY A 50 -7.15 16.59 24.53
CA GLY A 50 -7.88 15.38 24.16
C GLY A 50 -9.39 15.63 24.00
N ARG A 51 -10.02 16.36 24.93
CA ARG A 51 -11.44 16.72 24.88
C ARG A 51 -11.75 17.71 23.76
N ALA A 52 -10.99 18.81 23.66
CA ALA A 52 -11.17 19.84 22.64
C ALA A 52 -10.96 19.29 21.21
N LYS A 53 -10.05 18.33 21.04
CA LYS A 53 -9.80 17.69 19.73
C LYS A 53 -10.89 16.70 19.35
N ILE A 54 -11.55 16.06 20.32
CA ILE A 54 -12.74 15.22 20.08
C ILE A 54 -13.95 16.09 19.69
N GLU A 55 -14.09 17.28 20.28
CA GLU A 55 -15.12 18.26 19.91
C GLU A 55 -14.86 18.88 18.53
N GLY A 56 -13.63 19.26 18.20
CA GLY A 56 -13.26 19.79 16.87
C GLY A 56 -13.37 18.75 15.75
N ASP A 57 -13.09 17.46 16.02
CA ASP A 57 -13.32 16.38 15.04
C ASP A 57 -14.83 16.11 14.85
N ARG A 58 -15.68 16.40 15.86
CA ARG A 58 -17.15 16.29 15.80
C ARG A 58 -17.78 17.33 14.89
N GLU A 59 -17.28 18.56 14.88
CA GLU A 59 -17.75 19.62 13.98
C GLU A 59 -17.36 19.36 12.50
N SER A 60 -16.42 18.45 12.25
CA SER A 60 -15.99 18.06 10.91
C SER A 60 -16.74 16.85 10.32
N LEU A 61 -17.72 16.30 11.05
CA LEU A 61 -18.59 15.19 10.60
C LEU A 61 -20.03 15.71 10.48
N ASN A 62 -20.69 15.40 9.36
CA ASN A 62 -22.04 15.87 9.00
C ASN A 62 -23.04 15.82 10.18
N PRO A 63 -23.90 16.85 10.39
CA PRO A 63 -24.82 16.91 11.53
C PRO A 63 -26.03 15.96 11.47
N ALA A 64 -26.11 15.09 10.46
CA ALA A 64 -27.30 14.30 10.18
C ALA A 64 -27.21 12.89 10.80
N MET A 65 -27.23 12.78 12.13
CA MET A 65 -27.70 11.57 12.82
C MET A 65 -27.89 11.83 14.32
N GLY A 66 -29.11 11.60 14.79
CA GLY A 66 -29.60 11.96 16.12
C GLY A 66 -28.88 11.29 17.30
N GLU A 67 -28.91 12.03 18.40
CA GLU A 67 -28.22 11.79 19.66
C GLU A 67 -28.65 10.50 20.38
N LYS A 68 -27.64 9.75 20.88
CA LYS A 68 -27.65 9.01 22.15
C LYS A 68 -26.21 8.61 22.51
N THR A 69 -25.55 9.43 23.32
CA THR A 69 -24.20 9.16 23.84
C THR A 69 -24.25 8.33 25.11
N ILE A 70 -23.55 7.18 25.11
CA ILE A 70 -23.08 6.52 26.33
C ILE A 70 -21.74 7.16 26.69
N ASN A 71 -21.67 7.83 27.84
CA ASN A 71 -20.45 8.39 28.39
C ASN A 71 -19.49 7.25 28.80
N VAL A 72 -18.47 6.99 27.97
CA VAL A 72 -17.32 6.19 28.39
C VAL A 72 -16.20 7.18 28.75
N ALA A 73 -16.00 7.38 30.05
CA ALA A 73 -14.87 8.15 30.56
C ALA A 73 -13.54 7.49 30.16
N PRO A 74 -12.49 8.26 29.81
CA PRO A 74 -11.17 7.70 29.58
C PRO A 74 -10.55 7.34 30.93
N LEU A 75 -10.66 6.08 31.33
CA LEU A 75 -9.85 5.53 32.42
C LEU A 75 -8.37 5.63 32.02
N GLY A 76 -7.56 6.18 32.94
CA GLY A 76 -6.16 6.52 32.73
C GLY A 76 -5.35 5.39 32.09
N LYS A 77 -4.44 5.78 31.19
CA LYS A 77 -3.49 4.89 30.53
C LYS A 77 -2.62 4.15 31.56
N ARG A 78 -3.05 2.96 31.98
CA ARG A 78 -2.09 1.86 32.07
C ARG A 78 -1.51 1.68 30.68
N ILE A 79 -0.20 1.43 30.56
CA ILE A 79 0.36 0.87 29.32
C ILE A 79 -0.33 -0.48 29.16
N GLU A 80 -1.48 -0.50 28.49
CA GLU A 80 -2.18 -1.72 28.15
C GLU A 80 -1.21 -2.52 27.29
N ASP A 81 -0.92 -3.74 27.71
CA ASP A 81 -0.13 -4.71 26.95
C ASP A 81 -0.99 -5.16 25.74
N VAL A 82 -1.19 -4.24 24.79
CA VAL A 82 -2.04 -4.46 23.62
C VAL A 82 -1.41 -5.61 22.81
N SER A 83 -2.26 -6.53 22.36
CA SER A 83 -1.89 -7.68 21.53
C SER A 83 -1.35 -7.30 20.14
N GLN A 84 -1.22 -6.01 19.84
CA GLN A 84 -0.70 -5.50 18.58
C GLN A 84 0.80 -5.29 18.68
N ILE A 85 1.52 -5.49 17.57
CA ILE A 85 2.93 -5.09 17.48
C ILE A 85 2.98 -3.57 17.68
N GLU A 86 3.80 -3.13 18.61
CA GLU A 86 3.98 -1.71 18.90
C GLU A 86 4.59 -1.03 17.67
N GLY A 87 3.79 -0.20 16.99
CA GLY A 87 4.27 0.72 15.96
C GLY A 87 3.20 1.12 14.93
N PRO A 88 3.49 2.09 14.05
CA PRO A 88 4.19 3.34 14.33
C PRO A 88 3.21 4.34 14.99
N THR A 89 3.66 5.53 15.37
CA THR A 89 2.75 6.69 15.47
C THR A 89 2.13 6.83 14.08
N GLN A 90 0.94 6.28 13.88
CA GLN A 90 0.19 6.49 12.63
C GLN A 90 0.17 8.00 12.40
N LYS A 91 0.49 8.48 11.19
CA LYS A 91 0.49 9.94 10.88
C LYS A 91 -0.82 10.60 11.34
N ASN A 92 -1.90 9.81 11.46
CA ASN A 92 -3.20 10.16 12.03
C ASN A 92 -3.71 9.06 12.98
N ARG A 93 -4.64 9.41 13.88
CA ARG A 93 -5.26 8.51 14.87
C ARG A 93 -6.03 7.33 14.26
N PHE A 94 -6.39 7.43 12.98
CA PHE A 94 -7.29 6.51 12.29
C PHE A 94 -6.56 5.46 11.43
N GLY A 95 -5.25 5.60 11.20
CA GLY A 95 -4.43 4.61 10.51
C GLY A 95 -4.38 4.73 8.98
N PHE A 96 -4.72 5.88 8.41
CA PHE A 96 -4.56 6.11 6.98
C PHE A 96 -3.08 6.29 6.65
N LYS A 97 -2.53 5.39 5.82
CA LYS A 97 -1.14 5.45 5.35
C LYS A 97 -0.89 6.58 4.35
N PHE A 98 -1.93 7.04 3.66
CA PHE A 98 -1.85 8.09 2.65
C PHE A 98 -2.65 9.29 3.15
N SER A 99 -1.99 10.44 3.23
CA SER A 99 -2.68 11.71 3.45
C SER A 99 -3.28 12.14 2.13
N GLN A 100 -4.61 12.22 2.06
CA GLN A 100 -5.24 12.98 0.99
C GLN A 100 -5.15 14.47 1.31
N ASN A 101 -4.99 15.29 0.27
CA ASN A 101 -5.45 16.67 0.36
C ASN A 101 -6.97 16.60 0.55
N LYS A 102 -7.48 17.16 1.65
CA LYS A 102 -8.92 17.22 1.91
C LYS A 102 -9.62 17.90 0.73
N SER A 103 -10.19 17.09 -0.14
CA SER A 103 -11.13 17.47 -1.18
C SER A 103 -12.44 17.82 -0.47
N ALA A 104 -12.53 19.01 0.13
CA ALA A 104 -13.84 19.54 0.49
C ALA A 104 -14.67 19.64 -0.79
N LEU A 105 -15.96 19.32 -0.72
CA LEU A 105 -16.96 19.42 -1.79
C LEU A 105 -16.76 20.72 -2.59
N ALA A 106 -15.96 20.64 -3.64
CA ALA A 106 -15.67 21.78 -4.51
C ALA A 106 -16.76 21.83 -5.55
N VAL A 107 -17.38 23.00 -5.69
CA VAL A 107 -18.25 23.32 -6.82
C VAL A 107 -17.42 23.11 -8.08
N ARG A 108 -17.82 22.14 -8.91
CA ARG A 108 -17.13 21.78 -10.15
C ARG A 108 -17.43 22.82 -11.23
N ASP A 109 -16.41 23.25 -11.96
CA ASP A 109 -16.61 23.68 -13.34
C ASP A 109 -16.95 22.45 -14.19
N ARG A 110 -17.89 22.62 -15.14
CA ARG A 110 -18.54 21.51 -15.84
C ARG A 110 -17.52 20.53 -16.47
N GLN A 111 -17.44 19.31 -15.95
CA GLN A 111 -16.76 18.19 -16.61
C GLN A 111 -17.75 17.51 -17.57
N HIS A 112 -17.55 17.73 -18.87
CA HIS A 112 -18.38 17.13 -19.93
C HIS A 112 -18.12 15.62 -20.15
N ILE A 113 -17.88 14.83 -19.10
CA ILE A 113 -17.64 13.38 -19.20
C ILE A 113 -18.55 12.66 -18.21
N ASP A 114 -19.47 11.87 -18.74
CA ASP A 114 -20.42 11.10 -17.93
C ASP A 114 -19.87 9.69 -17.63
N LEU A 115 -20.05 9.25 -16.38
CA LEU A 115 -19.58 7.94 -15.90
C LEU A 115 -20.77 7.04 -15.54
N PHE A 116 -20.69 5.77 -15.93
CA PHE A 116 -21.71 4.76 -15.63
C PHE A 116 -21.07 3.52 -15.00
N SER A 117 -21.30 3.33 -13.71
CA SER A 117 -20.79 2.22 -12.90
C SER A 117 -21.83 1.11 -12.81
N VAL A 118 -21.40 -0.15 -12.92
CA VAL A 118 -22.26 -1.33 -12.74
C VAL A 118 -21.64 -2.32 -11.76
N GLU A 119 -22.47 -2.92 -10.92
CA GLU A 119 -22.16 -4.10 -10.11
C GLU A 119 -23.33 -5.10 -10.19
N VAL A 120 -23.07 -6.39 -9.98
CA VAL A 120 -24.09 -7.44 -10.11
C VAL A 120 -24.16 -8.31 -8.86
N HIS A 121 -25.38 -8.70 -8.48
CA HIS A 121 -25.61 -9.76 -7.50
C HIS A 121 -26.01 -11.05 -8.21
N VAL A 122 -25.33 -12.14 -7.83
CA VAL A 122 -25.52 -13.48 -8.36
C VAL A 122 -25.69 -14.43 -7.18
N ASN A 123 -26.69 -15.30 -7.25
CA ASN A 123 -26.87 -16.37 -6.28
C ASN A 123 -25.87 -17.50 -6.57
N THR A 124 -24.99 -17.82 -5.62
CA THR A 124 -23.90 -18.78 -5.84
C THR A 124 -24.21 -20.19 -5.34
N ARG A 125 -23.53 -21.18 -5.93
CA ARG A 125 -23.56 -22.61 -5.52
C ARG A 125 -22.68 -22.85 -4.28
N GLY A 126 -23.17 -22.44 -3.12
CA GLY A 126 -22.46 -22.60 -1.85
C GLY A 126 -21.21 -21.70 -1.79
N LYS A 127 -20.04 -22.29 -1.53
CA LYS A 127 -18.77 -21.54 -1.34
C LYS A 127 -18.03 -21.20 -2.63
N LEU A 128 -18.54 -21.62 -3.78
CA LEU A 128 -17.94 -21.31 -5.09
C LEU A 128 -18.21 -19.85 -5.46
N LEU A 129 -17.28 -19.24 -6.21
CA LEU A 129 -17.47 -17.91 -6.78
C LEU A 129 -18.50 -17.94 -7.92
N PRO A 130 -19.14 -16.80 -8.24
CA PRO A 130 -20.06 -16.70 -9.37
C PRO A 130 -19.46 -17.20 -10.68
N ASN A 131 -20.14 -18.13 -11.34
CA ASN A 131 -19.77 -18.65 -12.66
C ASN A 131 -20.79 -18.23 -13.72
N PRO A 132 -20.43 -17.39 -14.72
CA PRO A 132 -21.37 -16.95 -15.76
C PRO A 132 -22.04 -18.08 -16.56
N SER A 133 -21.42 -19.25 -16.68
CA SER A 133 -22.01 -20.36 -17.43
C SER A 133 -23.17 -21.04 -16.70
N GLU A 134 -23.24 -20.93 -15.37
CA GLU A 134 -24.19 -21.70 -14.55
C GLU A 134 -25.08 -20.82 -13.68
N ASP A 135 -24.53 -19.75 -13.11
CA ASP A 135 -25.22 -18.92 -12.13
C ASP A 135 -25.90 -17.73 -12.85
N PRO A 136 -27.23 -17.57 -12.78
CA PRO A 136 -27.94 -16.44 -13.39
C PRO A 136 -27.79 -15.15 -12.58
N VAL A 137 -27.85 -14.00 -13.26
CA VAL A 137 -27.87 -12.68 -12.64
C VAL A 137 -29.21 -12.45 -11.95
N SER A 138 -29.18 -12.15 -10.65
CA SER A 138 -30.39 -11.88 -9.86
C SER A 138 -30.76 -10.41 -9.87
N VAL A 139 -29.77 -9.52 -9.74
CA VAL A 139 -29.98 -8.06 -9.69
C VAL A 139 -28.78 -7.35 -10.34
N ILE A 140 -29.06 -6.37 -11.20
CA ILE A 140 -28.07 -5.43 -11.75
C ILE A 140 -28.22 -4.10 -11.03
N PHE A 141 -27.13 -3.59 -10.47
CA PHE A 141 -27.06 -2.29 -9.83
C PHE A 141 -26.27 -1.35 -10.71
N TRP A 142 -26.79 -0.16 -10.95
CA TRP A 142 -26.11 0.85 -11.77
C TRP A 142 -26.11 2.22 -11.09
N CYS A 143 -25.08 3.00 -11.38
CA CYS A 143 -24.95 4.39 -10.95
C CYS A 143 -24.40 5.23 -12.10
N LEU A 144 -25.16 6.24 -12.53
CA LEU A 144 -24.76 7.27 -13.45
C LEU A 144 -24.29 8.49 -12.66
N GLN A 145 -23.10 8.99 -12.98
CA GLN A 145 -22.64 10.32 -12.60
C GLN A 145 -22.69 11.18 -13.84
N THR A 146 -23.55 12.20 -13.81
CA THR A 146 -23.73 13.15 -14.89
C THR A 146 -23.88 14.56 -14.33
N GLU A 147 -23.47 15.53 -15.12
CA GLU A 147 -23.68 16.95 -14.83
C GLU A 147 -24.89 17.52 -15.61
N GLY A 148 -25.60 16.67 -16.36
CA GLY A 148 -26.82 17.06 -17.06
C GLY A 148 -27.91 17.51 -16.08
N GLU A 149 -28.44 18.72 -16.30
CA GLU A 149 -29.48 19.31 -15.45
C GLU A 149 -30.82 18.56 -15.55
N ASP A 150 -31.02 17.79 -16.62
CA ASP A 150 -32.25 17.03 -16.89
C ASP A 150 -32.35 15.72 -16.08
N VAL A 151 -31.29 15.30 -15.40
CA VAL A 151 -31.24 14.02 -14.68
C VAL A 151 -31.44 14.23 -13.18
N GLN A 152 -32.57 13.72 -12.67
CA GLN A 152 -32.85 13.76 -11.23
C GLN A 152 -31.83 12.93 -10.43
N THR A 153 -31.16 13.59 -9.48
CA THR A 153 -30.20 12.97 -8.56
C THR A 153 -30.94 12.22 -7.45
N ASN A 154 -30.48 11.01 -7.11
CA ASN A 154 -30.95 10.23 -5.97
C ASN A 154 -29.83 9.46 -5.23
N GLY A 155 -28.57 9.67 -5.61
CA GLY A 155 -27.40 9.10 -4.94
C GLY A 155 -26.86 9.96 -3.79
N TYR A 156 -25.73 9.54 -3.23
CA TYR A 156 -25.05 10.24 -2.14
C TYR A 156 -24.49 11.61 -2.48
N ARG A 157 -24.20 11.85 -3.76
CA ARG A 157 -23.60 13.08 -4.27
C ARG A 157 -24.51 13.71 -5.31
N LYS A 158 -24.44 15.03 -5.45
CA LYS A 158 -25.12 15.76 -6.53
C LYS A 158 -24.66 15.21 -7.90
N GLY A 159 -25.60 14.98 -8.81
CA GLY A 159 -25.33 14.42 -10.15
C GLY A 159 -25.30 12.90 -10.19
N TYR A 160 -25.50 12.20 -9.07
CA TYR A 160 -25.54 10.74 -9.03
C TYR A 160 -26.98 10.25 -9.17
N ARG A 161 -27.22 9.41 -10.16
CA ARG A 161 -28.47 8.68 -10.35
C ARG A 161 -28.23 7.18 -10.27
N VAL A 162 -28.96 6.52 -9.38
CA VAL A 162 -28.77 5.13 -9.00
C VAL A 162 -30.05 4.36 -9.23
N GLY A 163 -29.90 3.16 -9.81
CA GLY A 163 -31.02 2.27 -10.05
C GLY A 163 -30.66 0.79 -9.97
N LEU A 164 -31.71 -0.02 -9.94
CA LEU A 164 -31.67 -1.47 -9.83
C LEU A 164 -32.57 -2.06 -10.91
N ILE A 165 -32.09 -3.12 -11.56
CA ILE A 165 -32.87 -3.93 -12.49
C ILE A 165 -32.95 -5.32 -11.88
N LEU A 166 -34.15 -5.86 -11.71
CA LEU A 166 -34.36 -7.19 -11.14
C LEU A 166 -35.57 -7.88 -11.76
N GLN A 167 -35.57 -9.21 -11.70
CA GLN A 167 -36.69 -10.02 -12.15
C GLN A 167 -37.91 -9.84 -11.21
N ASN A 168 -39.11 -9.82 -11.77
CA ASN A 168 -40.36 -9.78 -11.02
C ASN A 168 -40.70 -11.18 -10.47
N ASP A 169 -39.99 -11.58 -9.43
CA ASP A 169 -40.14 -12.87 -8.74
C ASP A 169 -41.01 -12.79 -7.46
N GLY A 170 -41.74 -11.68 -7.30
CA GLY A 170 -42.54 -11.39 -6.10
C GLY A 170 -41.80 -10.60 -5.02
N LEU A 171 -40.49 -10.31 -5.18
CA LEU A 171 -39.77 -9.38 -4.31
C LEU A 171 -40.20 -7.93 -4.59
N ASN A 172 -40.99 -7.34 -3.70
CA ASN A 172 -41.25 -5.89 -3.75
C ASN A 172 -40.15 -5.14 -2.98
N VAL A 173 -39.21 -4.54 -3.71
CA VAL A 173 -38.07 -3.79 -3.16
C VAL A 173 -38.52 -2.63 -2.27
N SER A 174 -39.58 -1.90 -2.63
CA SER A 174 -40.10 -0.81 -1.82
C SER A 174 -40.60 -1.31 -0.46
N LYS A 175 -41.20 -2.50 -0.39
CA LYS A 175 -41.59 -3.15 0.87
C LYS A 175 -40.41 -3.61 1.73
N THR A 176 -39.21 -3.70 1.17
CA THR A 176 -37.99 -3.94 1.96
C THR A 176 -37.48 -2.69 2.68
N GLY A 177 -38.00 -1.50 2.32
CA GLY A 177 -37.56 -0.21 2.87
C GLY A 177 -36.53 0.53 2.00
N LEU A 178 -36.39 0.14 0.73
CA LEU A 178 -35.52 0.82 -0.24
C LEU A 178 -36.39 1.59 -1.25
N THR A 179 -36.60 2.88 -1.03
CA THR A 179 -37.62 3.68 -1.74
C THR A 179 -37.09 4.77 -2.67
N ASP A 180 -35.83 5.18 -2.50
CA ASP A 180 -35.33 6.41 -3.14
C ASP A 180 -34.64 6.15 -4.49
N TYR A 181 -34.64 4.91 -4.97
CA TYR A 181 -33.88 4.45 -6.12
C TYR A 181 -34.79 4.13 -7.31
N GLU A 182 -34.25 4.24 -8.53
CA GLU A 182 -34.94 3.80 -9.74
C GLU A 182 -34.99 2.26 -9.75
N ILE A 183 -36.18 1.66 -9.83
CA ILE A 183 -36.35 0.21 -9.76
C ILE A 183 -37.11 -0.25 -11.01
N ASP A 184 -36.43 -1.02 -11.86
CA ASP A 184 -37.02 -1.63 -13.05
C ASP A 184 -37.27 -3.13 -12.78
N TYR A 185 -38.54 -3.53 -12.80
CA TYR A 185 -38.95 -4.93 -12.71
C TYR A 185 -39.15 -5.52 -14.10
N VAL A 186 -38.50 -6.65 -14.39
CA VAL A 186 -38.56 -7.31 -15.70
C VAL A 186 -38.98 -8.78 -15.60
N GLY A 187 -39.38 -9.39 -16.72
CA GLY A 187 -39.91 -10.76 -16.74
C GLY A 187 -38.84 -11.86 -16.55
N ASP A 188 -37.65 -11.65 -17.11
CA ASP A 188 -36.57 -12.64 -17.15
C ASP A 188 -35.18 -11.98 -17.19
N GLU A 189 -34.12 -12.78 -17.02
CA GLU A 189 -32.72 -12.34 -17.01
C GLU A 189 -32.29 -11.69 -18.35
N ARG A 190 -32.82 -12.14 -19.50
CA ARG A 190 -32.50 -11.52 -20.80
C ARG A 190 -33.07 -10.10 -20.85
N SER A 191 -34.30 -9.92 -20.41
CA SER A 191 -34.95 -8.61 -20.30
C SER A 191 -34.19 -7.67 -19.34
N MET A 192 -33.48 -8.20 -18.35
CA MET A 192 -32.60 -7.39 -17.49
C MET A 192 -31.43 -6.81 -18.27
N ILE A 193 -30.82 -7.63 -19.14
CA ILE A 193 -29.70 -7.21 -20.01
C ILE A 193 -30.19 -6.19 -21.04
N ASP A 194 -31.33 -6.44 -21.69
CA ASP A 194 -31.92 -5.53 -22.67
C ASP A 194 -32.24 -4.16 -22.02
N THR A 195 -32.84 -4.17 -20.82
CA THR A 195 -33.11 -2.95 -20.06
C THR A 195 -31.82 -2.21 -19.71
N LEU A 196 -30.75 -2.91 -19.32
CA LEU A 196 -29.45 -2.28 -19.07
C LEU A 196 -28.89 -1.60 -20.32
N VAL A 197 -28.98 -2.27 -21.49
CA VAL A 197 -28.57 -1.69 -22.78
C VAL A 197 -29.37 -0.43 -23.08
N ASP A 198 -30.69 -0.46 -22.87
CA ASP A 198 -31.56 0.70 -23.08
C ASP A 198 -31.19 1.87 -22.16
N LYS A 199 -30.86 1.62 -20.88
CA LYS A 199 -30.37 2.69 -19.97
C LYS A 199 -29.06 3.29 -20.49
N VAL A 200 -28.10 2.45 -20.91
CA VAL A 200 -26.82 2.94 -21.43
C VAL A 200 -27.03 3.74 -22.72
N ARG A 201 -27.90 3.31 -23.63
CA ARG A 201 -28.23 4.06 -24.84
C ARG A 201 -28.97 5.38 -24.54
N ARG A 202 -29.87 5.36 -23.57
CA ARG A 202 -30.66 6.53 -23.16
C ARG A 202 -29.81 7.63 -22.52
N TYR A 203 -28.94 7.24 -21.58
CA TYR A 203 -28.07 8.20 -20.88
C TYR A 203 -26.77 8.50 -21.63
N ASP A 204 -26.42 7.67 -22.61
CA ASP A 204 -25.24 7.79 -23.46
C ASP A 204 -23.91 8.14 -22.75
N PRO A 205 -23.52 7.42 -21.69
CA PRO A 205 -22.32 7.74 -20.92
C PRO A 205 -21.03 7.56 -21.71
N ASP A 206 -20.05 8.42 -21.48
CA ASP A 206 -18.74 8.35 -22.14
C ASP A 206 -17.86 7.24 -21.56
N ILE A 207 -18.00 6.98 -20.26
CA ILE A 207 -17.19 6.01 -19.52
C ILE A 207 -18.08 4.97 -18.86
N LEU A 208 -17.80 3.70 -19.13
CA LEU A 208 -18.35 2.56 -18.40
C LEU A 208 -17.31 2.04 -17.41
N THR A 209 -17.72 1.80 -16.16
CA THR A 209 -16.79 1.40 -15.09
C THR A 209 -17.41 0.41 -14.09
N GLY A 210 -16.58 -0.11 -13.20
CA GLY A 210 -16.90 -1.04 -12.13
C GLY A 210 -15.63 -1.35 -11.34
N TYR A 211 -15.76 -1.95 -10.15
CA TYR A 211 -14.57 -2.11 -9.30
C TYR A 211 -13.52 -3.01 -9.96
N GLU A 212 -13.98 -4.19 -10.39
CA GLU A 212 -13.27 -5.21 -11.16
C GLU A 212 -14.23 -5.59 -12.32
N ILE A 213 -13.80 -5.37 -13.56
CA ILE A 213 -14.68 -5.49 -14.74
C ILE A 213 -14.38 -6.70 -15.61
N HIS A 214 -13.34 -7.50 -15.30
CA HIS A 214 -12.96 -8.66 -16.11
C HIS A 214 -13.72 -9.92 -15.70
N ASN A 215 -13.70 -10.26 -14.41
CA ASN A 215 -14.37 -11.44 -13.87
C ASN A 215 -15.69 -11.10 -13.16
N ALA A 216 -15.88 -9.83 -12.81
CA ALA A 216 -17.08 -9.30 -12.17
C ALA A 216 -17.72 -8.20 -13.04
N SER A 217 -18.83 -7.61 -12.55
CA SER A 217 -19.49 -6.45 -13.17
C SER A 217 -19.75 -6.66 -14.67
N TRP A 218 -19.15 -5.86 -15.54
CA TRP A 218 -19.29 -5.92 -16.99
C TRP A 218 -18.82 -7.24 -17.60
N GLY A 219 -17.65 -7.75 -17.22
CA GLY A 219 -17.12 -8.99 -17.78
C GLY A 219 -18.00 -10.19 -17.46
N TYR A 220 -18.59 -10.21 -16.26
CA TYR A 220 -19.60 -11.21 -15.89
C TYR A 220 -20.83 -11.14 -16.80
N LEU A 221 -21.38 -9.93 -17.02
CA LEU A 221 -22.54 -9.71 -17.90
C LEU A 221 -22.24 -10.08 -19.36
N ILE A 222 -21.04 -9.74 -19.86
CA ILE A 222 -20.61 -10.05 -21.22
C ILE A 222 -20.48 -11.57 -21.41
N GLU A 223 -19.81 -12.26 -20.50
CA GLU A 223 -19.67 -13.73 -20.54
C GLU A 223 -21.05 -14.41 -20.45
N ARG A 224 -21.91 -13.96 -19.54
CA ARG A 224 -23.27 -14.49 -19.35
C ARG A 224 -24.14 -14.28 -20.60
N ALA A 225 -24.16 -13.08 -21.15
CA ALA A 225 -24.93 -12.74 -22.35
C ALA A 225 -24.50 -13.57 -23.56
N GLY A 226 -23.18 -13.76 -23.75
CA GLY A 226 -22.63 -14.55 -24.85
C GLY A 226 -22.89 -16.05 -24.70
N MET A 227 -22.75 -16.60 -23.49
CA MET A 227 -22.91 -18.04 -23.23
C MET A 227 -24.37 -18.49 -23.16
N ALA A 228 -25.24 -17.74 -22.46
CA ALA A 228 -26.62 -18.14 -22.21
C ALA A 228 -27.59 -17.67 -23.30
N TYR A 229 -27.33 -16.53 -23.93
CA TYR A 229 -28.26 -15.89 -24.87
C TYR A 229 -27.68 -15.63 -26.27
N HIS A 230 -26.39 -15.93 -26.48
CA HIS A 230 -25.68 -15.65 -27.72
C HIS A 230 -25.72 -14.17 -28.14
N ILE A 231 -25.79 -13.26 -27.16
CA ILE A 231 -25.79 -11.81 -27.37
C ILE A 231 -24.36 -11.28 -27.21
N ASN A 232 -23.89 -10.52 -28.21
CA ASN A 232 -22.65 -9.77 -28.08
C ASN A 232 -22.92 -8.42 -27.39
N LEU A 233 -22.86 -8.43 -26.06
CA LEU A 233 -23.20 -7.26 -25.25
C LEU A 233 -22.32 -6.03 -25.57
N CYS A 234 -21.04 -6.21 -25.91
CA CYS A 234 -20.17 -5.09 -26.30
C CYS A 234 -20.65 -4.38 -27.56
N SER A 235 -21.20 -5.13 -28.51
CA SER A 235 -21.76 -4.58 -29.75
C SER A 235 -23.05 -3.82 -29.46
N GLU A 236 -23.91 -4.36 -28.59
CA GLU A 236 -25.16 -3.70 -28.21
C GLU A 236 -24.93 -2.40 -27.42
N LEU A 237 -23.90 -2.36 -26.57
CA LEU A 237 -23.52 -1.19 -25.79
C LEU A 237 -22.80 -0.11 -26.61
N SER A 238 -22.35 -0.42 -27.83
CA SER A 238 -21.60 0.51 -28.66
C SER A 238 -22.46 1.69 -29.14
N ARG A 239 -21.81 2.84 -29.40
CA ARG A 239 -22.42 3.99 -30.10
C ARG A 239 -22.55 3.77 -31.62
N VAL A 240 -21.90 2.75 -32.17
CA VAL A 240 -21.92 2.41 -33.60
C VAL A 240 -22.27 0.94 -33.77
N ILE A 241 -22.89 0.61 -34.90
CA ILE A 241 -23.12 -0.79 -35.28
C ILE A 241 -21.77 -1.33 -35.78
N PRO A 242 -21.12 -2.27 -35.06
CA PRO A 242 -19.78 -2.70 -35.44
C PRO A 242 -19.82 -3.51 -36.74
N SER A 243 -18.92 -3.19 -37.67
CA SER A 243 -18.79 -3.90 -38.97
C SER A 243 -18.20 -5.30 -38.83
N THR A 244 -17.57 -5.58 -37.70
CA THR A 244 -16.90 -6.84 -37.38
C THR A 244 -17.20 -7.20 -35.94
N MET A 245 -17.48 -8.49 -35.68
CA MET A 245 -17.69 -8.96 -34.32
C MET A 245 -16.46 -8.65 -33.46
N PRO A 246 -16.58 -7.80 -32.42
CA PRO A 246 -15.48 -7.58 -31.49
C PRO A 246 -15.18 -8.91 -30.82
N LYS A 247 -13.96 -9.40 -31.02
CA LYS A 247 -13.50 -10.61 -30.37
C LYS A 247 -13.00 -10.25 -28.96
N PHE A 248 -13.30 -11.11 -28.00
CA PHE A 248 -12.98 -10.93 -26.58
C PHE A 248 -12.10 -12.10 -26.12
N GLY A 249 -11.00 -11.79 -25.45
CA GLY A 249 -10.17 -12.80 -24.82
C GLY A 249 -8.78 -12.31 -24.43
N ARG A 250 -8.19 -13.01 -23.46
CA ARG A 250 -6.83 -12.78 -22.95
C ARG A 250 -5.76 -12.83 -24.07
N ASP A 251 -6.00 -13.60 -25.12
CA ASP A 251 -5.03 -13.84 -26.20
C ASP A 251 -5.05 -12.77 -27.29
N GLU A 252 -6.11 -11.96 -27.38
CA GLU A 252 -6.28 -10.94 -28.45
C GLU A 252 -5.78 -9.56 -28.01
N ASP A 253 -6.08 -9.15 -26.77
CA ASP A 253 -5.47 -7.98 -26.13
C ASP A 253 -4.83 -8.34 -24.78
N ALA A 254 -3.76 -9.12 -24.88
CA ALA A 254 -2.94 -9.46 -23.73
C ALA A 254 -2.38 -8.23 -23.00
N TRP A 255 -2.21 -7.08 -23.66
CA TRP A 255 -1.69 -5.88 -23.01
C TRP A 255 -2.76 -5.19 -22.18
N GLY A 256 -3.95 -4.94 -22.74
CA GLY A 256 -5.09 -4.34 -22.04
C GLY A 256 -5.57 -5.19 -20.87
N PHE A 257 -5.61 -6.52 -21.02
CA PHE A 257 -5.93 -7.42 -19.90
C PHE A 257 -4.94 -7.29 -18.72
N ARG A 258 -3.67 -7.01 -19.01
CA ARG A 258 -2.61 -6.91 -17.99
C ARG A 258 -2.52 -5.53 -17.34
N GLN A 259 -2.77 -4.47 -18.09
CA GLN A 259 -2.45 -3.08 -17.70
C GLN A 259 -3.68 -2.18 -17.55
N ALA A 260 -4.79 -2.45 -18.23
CA ALA A 260 -5.99 -1.60 -18.25
C ALA A 260 -7.28 -2.45 -18.33
N SER A 261 -8.08 -2.25 -19.38
CA SER A 261 -9.23 -3.08 -19.74
C SER A 261 -8.96 -3.77 -21.07
N SER A 262 -9.27 -5.07 -21.19
CA SER A 262 -9.36 -5.76 -22.49
C SER A 262 -10.74 -5.66 -23.13
N ILE A 263 -11.75 -5.21 -22.38
CA ILE A 263 -13.11 -5.00 -22.88
C ILE A 263 -13.11 -3.69 -23.66
N HIS A 264 -13.57 -3.75 -24.91
CA HIS A 264 -13.69 -2.61 -25.82
C HIS A 264 -15.15 -2.45 -26.24
N VAL A 265 -15.67 -1.22 -26.10
CA VAL A 265 -17.02 -0.83 -26.52
C VAL A 265 -16.86 0.40 -27.39
N ASP A 266 -17.10 0.28 -28.71
CA ASP A 266 -16.79 1.37 -29.62
C ASP A 266 -17.61 2.63 -29.29
N GLY A 267 -16.93 3.76 -29.19
CA GLY A 267 -17.50 5.05 -28.77
C GLY A 267 -17.55 5.29 -27.26
N ARG A 268 -17.18 4.32 -26.42
CA ARG A 268 -17.17 4.43 -24.94
C ARG A 268 -15.85 3.92 -24.34
N HIS A 269 -15.42 4.49 -23.22
CA HIS A 269 -14.22 4.04 -22.51
C HIS A 269 -14.56 3.05 -21.40
N MET A 270 -13.78 1.96 -21.27
CA MET A 270 -13.93 0.98 -20.19
C MET A 270 -12.84 1.17 -19.13
N LEU A 271 -13.23 1.56 -17.92
CA LEU A 271 -12.29 1.80 -16.81
C LEU A 271 -12.43 0.76 -15.70
N ASN A 272 -11.33 0.08 -15.38
CA ASN A 272 -11.23 -0.89 -14.27
C ASN A 272 -10.69 -0.17 -13.02
N VAL A 273 -11.53 0.10 -12.03
CA VAL A 273 -11.20 0.99 -10.89
C VAL A 273 -10.01 0.47 -10.09
N TRP A 274 -9.95 -0.81 -9.73
CA TRP A 274 -8.86 -1.32 -8.88
C TRP A 274 -7.49 -1.20 -9.56
N ARG A 275 -7.44 -1.33 -10.90
CA ARG A 275 -6.20 -1.17 -11.68
C ARG A 275 -5.75 0.28 -11.73
N LEU A 276 -6.69 1.22 -11.92
CA LEU A 276 -6.40 2.64 -11.89
C LEU A 276 -5.88 3.07 -10.51
N ILE A 277 -6.57 2.66 -9.43
CA ILE A 277 -6.14 2.98 -8.06
C ILE A 277 -4.79 2.35 -7.71
N ARG A 278 -4.46 1.19 -8.29
CA ARG A 278 -3.15 0.55 -8.08
C ARG A 278 -1.98 1.43 -8.54
N ASP A 279 -2.17 2.19 -9.62
CA ASP A 279 -1.16 3.11 -10.13
C ASP A 279 -1.09 4.40 -9.32
N GLU A 280 -2.18 4.79 -8.65
CA GLU A 280 -2.28 5.99 -7.82
C GLU A 280 -1.79 5.79 -6.38
N VAL A 281 -2.14 4.68 -5.75
CA VAL A 281 -1.89 4.43 -4.32
C VAL A 281 -1.13 3.13 -4.10
N ASN A 282 -0.09 3.16 -3.27
CA ASN A 282 0.78 2.01 -3.00
C ASN A 282 0.29 1.15 -1.82
N LEU A 283 -0.76 0.34 -2.03
CA LEU A 283 -1.29 -0.56 -1.01
C LEU A 283 -0.63 -1.95 -1.00
N ASN A 284 -0.83 -2.69 0.10
CA ASN A 284 -0.42 -4.10 0.21
C ASN A 284 -1.41 -5.03 -0.50
N VAL A 285 -2.70 -4.70 -0.49
CA VAL A 285 -3.79 -5.44 -1.12
C VAL A 285 -4.77 -4.40 -1.70
N TYR A 286 -5.39 -4.69 -2.84
CA TYR A 286 -6.28 -3.78 -3.57
C TYR A 286 -7.71 -4.30 -3.63
N THR A 287 -8.19 -4.89 -2.53
CA THR A 287 -9.61 -5.17 -2.30
C THR A 287 -10.40 -3.87 -2.17
N PHE A 288 -11.69 -3.91 -2.50
CA PHE A 288 -12.58 -2.75 -2.46
C PHE A 288 -12.58 -2.10 -1.07
N GLU A 289 -12.68 -2.91 -0.02
CA GLU A 289 -12.73 -2.45 1.36
C GLU A 289 -11.44 -1.77 1.81
N ASN A 290 -10.28 -2.27 1.37
CA ASN A 290 -8.99 -1.68 1.71
C ASN A 290 -8.74 -0.36 0.97
N VAL A 291 -9.09 -0.34 -0.32
CA VAL A 291 -9.01 0.87 -1.14
C VAL A 291 -9.93 1.95 -0.59
N ALA A 292 -11.20 1.63 -0.30
CA ALA A 292 -12.13 2.58 0.29
C ALA A 292 -11.68 3.10 1.66
N PHE A 293 -11.05 2.25 2.48
CA PHE A 293 -10.49 2.72 3.75
C PHE A 293 -9.34 3.71 3.57
N HIS A 294 -8.46 3.48 2.60
CA HIS A 294 -7.30 4.34 2.37
C HIS A 294 -7.59 5.58 1.53
N VAL A 295 -8.61 5.54 0.67
CA VAL A 295 -9.01 6.64 -0.24
C VAL A 295 -10.22 7.38 0.31
N LEU A 296 -11.32 6.71 0.65
CA LEU A 296 -12.55 7.38 1.14
C LEU A 296 -12.54 7.61 2.66
N HIS A 297 -11.54 7.09 3.37
CA HIS A 297 -11.46 7.16 4.83
C HIS A 297 -12.64 6.48 5.56
N GLN A 298 -13.31 5.54 4.88
CA GLN A 298 -14.47 4.82 5.40
C GLN A 298 -14.18 3.33 5.51
N ARG A 299 -14.54 2.72 6.65
CA ARG A 299 -14.49 1.26 6.80
C ARG A 299 -15.77 0.66 6.23
N ILE A 300 -15.63 -0.30 5.33
CA ILE A 300 -16.75 -0.97 4.68
C ILE A 300 -16.76 -2.44 5.13
N PRO A 301 -17.91 -2.99 5.56
CA PRO A 301 -18.02 -4.42 5.83
C PRO A 301 -17.94 -5.23 4.53
N HIS A 302 -17.37 -6.43 4.59
CA HIS A 302 -17.38 -7.40 3.50
C HIS A 302 -18.23 -8.59 3.92
N PHE A 303 -19.00 -9.15 2.98
CA PHE A 303 -19.81 -10.34 3.18
C PHE A 303 -19.52 -11.34 2.06
N SER A 304 -19.36 -12.60 2.42
CA SER A 304 -19.13 -13.67 1.43
C SER A 304 -20.33 -13.88 0.49
N TYR A 305 -20.08 -14.33 -0.74
CA TYR A 305 -21.12 -14.71 -1.69
C TYR A 305 -22.20 -15.67 -1.16
N PRO A 306 -21.87 -16.77 -0.43
CA PRO A 306 -22.90 -17.61 0.16
C PRO A 306 -23.78 -16.87 1.17
N THR A 307 -23.19 -15.99 2.00
CA THR A 307 -23.95 -15.16 2.94
C THR A 307 -24.93 -14.24 2.22
N LEU A 308 -24.47 -13.54 1.16
CA LEU A 308 -25.32 -12.67 0.35
C LEU A 308 -26.45 -13.46 -0.33
N THR A 309 -26.14 -14.63 -0.89
CA THR A 309 -27.12 -15.54 -1.52
C THR A 309 -28.19 -15.99 -0.54
N ALA A 310 -27.79 -16.41 0.67
CA ALA A 310 -28.71 -16.84 1.72
C ALA A 310 -29.63 -15.70 2.18
N TRP A 311 -29.09 -14.49 2.36
CA TRP A 311 -29.87 -13.31 2.74
C TRP A 311 -30.86 -12.89 1.68
N PHE A 312 -30.46 -12.96 0.41
CA PHE A 312 -31.32 -12.59 -0.70
C PHE A 312 -32.47 -13.59 -0.88
N THR A 313 -32.15 -14.88 -0.94
CA THR A 313 -33.13 -15.94 -1.24
C THR A 313 -34.04 -16.27 -0.06
N ARG A 314 -33.45 -16.55 1.11
CA ARG A 314 -34.15 -17.10 2.29
C ARG A 314 -34.27 -16.10 3.45
N GLY A 315 -33.57 -14.98 3.39
CA GLY A 315 -33.55 -13.99 4.46
C GLY A 315 -34.88 -13.25 4.61
N PRO A 316 -35.20 -12.76 5.83
CA PRO A 316 -36.30 -11.83 6.04
C PRO A 316 -36.07 -10.52 5.29
N ALA A 317 -37.13 -9.71 5.12
CA ALA A 317 -37.10 -8.47 4.35
C ALA A 317 -35.93 -7.54 4.69
N ILE A 318 -35.54 -7.46 5.97
CA ILE A 318 -34.41 -6.64 6.44
C ILE A 318 -33.04 -7.13 5.96
N LEU A 319 -32.84 -8.45 5.82
CA LEU A 319 -31.60 -9.01 5.28
C LEU A 319 -31.56 -8.89 3.76
N ARG A 320 -32.71 -9.00 3.08
CA ARG A 320 -32.82 -8.70 1.64
C ARG A 320 -32.48 -7.23 1.37
N TRP A 321 -33.05 -6.30 2.15
CA TRP A 321 -32.70 -4.88 2.11
C TRP A 321 -31.19 -4.66 2.27
N ARG A 322 -30.54 -5.42 3.16
CA ARG A 322 -29.08 -5.34 3.37
C ARG A 322 -28.29 -5.68 2.11
N VAL A 323 -28.67 -6.75 1.40
CA VAL A 323 -28.01 -7.16 0.15
C VAL A 323 -28.16 -6.06 -0.89
N LEU A 324 -29.38 -5.53 -1.05
CA LEU A 324 -29.63 -4.43 -1.99
C LEU A 324 -28.81 -3.18 -1.62
N LYS A 325 -28.83 -2.78 -0.35
CA LYS A 325 -28.05 -1.64 0.14
C LYS A 325 -26.54 -1.82 -0.04
N TYR A 326 -26.02 -3.03 0.21
CA TYR A 326 -24.60 -3.36 0.05
C TYR A 326 -24.10 -3.07 -1.37
N TYR A 327 -24.85 -3.49 -2.40
CA TYR A 327 -24.48 -3.25 -3.79
C TYR A 327 -24.78 -1.81 -4.25
N VAL A 328 -25.88 -1.19 -3.77
CA VAL A 328 -26.17 0.25 -3.99
C VAL A 328 -25.02 1.12 -3.48
N ASP A 329 -24.45 0.80 -2.32
CA ASP A 329 -23.29 1.52 -1.77
C ASP A 329 -22.04 1.30 -2.61
N ARG A 330 -21.82 0.05 -3.03
CA ARG A 330 -20.64 -0.36 -3.79
C ARG A 330 -20.58 0.31 -5.16
N VAL A 331 -21.69 0.31 -5.90
CA VAL A 331 -21.75 0.90 -7.25
C VAL A 331 -21.53 2.41 -7.24
N GLN A 332 -22.03 3.11 -6.21
CA GLN A 332 -21.79 4.55 -6.02
C GLN A 332 -20.34 4.84 -5.61
N ARG A 333 -19.81 4.07 -4.66
CA ARG A 333 -18.44 4.24 -4.15
C ARG A 333 -17.37 3.99 -5.21
N ASN A 334 -17.63 3.19 -6.24
CA ASN A 334 -16.74 3.10 -7.41
C ASN A 334 -16.49 4.47 -8.05
N LEU A 335 -17.55 5.27 -8.21
CA LEU A 335 -17.45 6.63 -8.76
C LEU A 335 -16.78 7.59 -7.77
N GLU A 336 -17.12 7.47 -6.47
CA GLU A 336 -16.44 8.26 -5.43
C GLU A 336 -14.92 7.99 -5.38
N LEU A 337 -14.49 6.74 -5.58
CA LEU A 337 -13.07 6.39 -5.64
C LEU A 337 -12.36 7.06 -6.82
N LEU A 338 -12.99 7.09 -7.99
CA LEU A 338 -12.45 7.76 -9.17
C LEU A 338 -12.39 9.29 -8.99
N ASP A 339 -13.42 9.86 -8.37
CA ASP A 339 -13.52 11.27 -8.03
C ASP A 339 -12.44 11.70 -7.03
N GLU A 340 -12.33 11.03 -5.88
CA GLU A 340 -11.35 11.38 -4.83
C GLU A 340 -9.90 11.16 -5.29
N SER A 341 -9.69 10.24 -6.25
CA SER A 341 -8.38 10.00 -6.86
C SER A 341 -8.09 10.94 -8.04
N GLU A 342 -9.08 11.75 -8.44
CA GLU A 342 -9.04 12.71 -9.54
C GLU A 342 -8.57 12.12 -10.88
N VAL A 343 -8.82 10.82 -11.10
CA VAL A 343 -8.23 10.07 -12.22
C VAL A 343 -8.75 10.61 -13.54
N VAL A 344 -10.07 10.80 -13.67
CA VAL A 344 -10.68 11.27 -14.92
C VAL A 344 -10.22 12.70 -15.24
N GLY A 345 -10.37 13.62 -14.30
CA GLY A 345 -9.95 15.02 -14.48
C GLY A 345 -8.46 15.16 -14.83
N ARG A 346 -7.58 14.44 -14.12
CA ARG A 346 -6.13 14.44 -14.40
C ARG A 346 -5.83 13.83 -15.77
N THR A 347 -6.49 12.73 -16.14
CA THR A 347 -6.30 12.06 -17.43
C THR A 347 -6.73 12.96 -18.59
N SER A 348 -7.85 13.67 -18.45
CA SER A 348 -8.32 14.65 -19.43
C SER A 348 -7.32 15.79 -19.63
N GLU A 349 -6.75 16.34 -18.55
CA GLU A 349 -5.69 17.35 -18.67
C GLU A 349 -4.42 16.79 -19.29
N PHE A 350 -4.03 15.56 -18.96
CA PHE A 350 -2.89 14.90 -19.57
C PHE A 350 -3.09 14.71 -21.08
N ALA A 351 -4.29 14.30 -21.50
CA ALA A 351 -4.64 14.14 -22.91
C ALA A 351 -4.48 15.47 -23.68
N ARG A 352 -4.96 16.57 -23.08
CA ARG A 352 -4.80 17.94 -23.62
C ARG A 352 -3.33 18.37 -23.72
N VAL A 353 -2.54 18.14 -22.66
CA VAL A 353 -1.12 18.51 -22.62
C VAL A 353 -0.28 17.71 -23.62
N PHE A 354 -0.50 16.38 -23.70
CA PHE A 354 0.27 15.52 -24.59
C PHE A 354 -0.24 15.54 -26.04
N GLY A 355 -1.47 16.02 -26.25
CA GLY A 355 -2.18 15.94 -27.53
C GLY A 355 -2.41 14.48 -27.94
N VAL A 356 -2.98 13.67 -27.06
CA VAL A 356 -3.37 12.28 -27.38
C VAL A 356 -4.82 12.06 -26.96
N ASP A 357 -5.44 10.98 -27.43
CA ASP A 357 -6.78 10.61 -26.97
C ASP A 357 -6.76 10.22 -25.47
N PHE A 358 -7.91 10.36 -24.80
CA PHE A 358 -8.07 10.13 -23.37
C PHE A 358 -7.58 8.75 -22.94
N PHE A 359 -8.02 7.70 -23.64
CA PHE A 359 -7.69 6.33 -23.27
C PHE A 359 -6.21 6.00 -23.48
N SER A 360 -5.56 6.56 -24.52
CA SER A 360 -4.11 6.42 -24.75
C SER A 360 -3.26 7.01 -23.62
N VAL A 361 -3.77 7.93 -22.81
CA VAL A 361 -3.05 8.38 -21.61
C VAL A 361 -2.83 7.22 -20.63
N ILE A 362 -3.85 6.37 -20.49
CA ILE A 362 -3.87 5.21 -19.59
C ILE A 362 -3.22 3.99 -20.28
N SER A 363 -3.62 3.71 -21.52
CA SER A 363 -3.28 2.48 -22.24
C SER A 363 -1.98 2.53 -23.05
N ARG A 364 -1.37 3.70 -23.27
CA ARG A 364 -0.12 3.80 -24.06
C ARG A 364 1.05 4.25 -23.21
N GLY A 365 2.20 3.66 -23.52
CA GLY A 365 3.46 3.97 -22.85
C GLY A 365 3.97 5.38 -23.12
N SER A 366 5.00 5.78 -22.36
CA SER A 366 5.61 7.12 -22.42
C SER A 366 6.10 7.53 -23.81
N GLN A 367 6.63 6.60 -24.61
CA GLN A 367 7.18 6.90 -25.94
C GLN A 367 6.13 7.54 -26.88
N PHE A 368 4.88 7.08 -26.82
CA PHE A 368 3.79 7.61 -27.65
C PHE A 368 3.50 9.09 -27.32
N LYS A 369 3.56 9.43 -26.03
CA LYS A 369 3.32 10.79 -25.52
C LYS A 369 4.44 11.74 -25.97
N VAL A 370 5.70 11.29 -25.90
CA VAL A 370 6.87 12.06 -26.38
C VAL A 370 6.80 12.29 -27.89
N GLU A 371 6.50 11.26 -28.67
CA GLU A 371 6.34 11.38 -30.13
C GLU A 371 5.26 12.38 -30.50
N SER A 372 4.10 12.29 -29.84
CA SER A 372 2.97 13.17 -30.10
C SER A 372 3.36 14.64 -29.98
N MET A 373 4.06 15.02 -28.89
CA MET A 373 4.52 16.40 -28.69
C MET A 373 5.66 16.77 -29.65
N MET A 374 6.68 15.91 -29.75
CA MET A 374 7.85 16.16 -30.60
C MET A 374 7.47 16.36 -32.08
N LEU A 375 6.55 15.55 -32.61
CA LEU A 375 6.13 15.63 -34.01
C LEU A 375 5.32 16.90 -34.31
N ARG A 376 4.57 17.44 -33.34
CA ARG A 376 3.88 18.73 -33.52
C ARG A 376 4.83 19.91 -33.67
N ILE A 377 5.98 19.84 -33.01
CA ILE A 377 7.05 20.85 -33.11
C ILE A 377 7.90 20.60 -34.37
N ALA A 378 8.09 19.33 -34.74
CA ALA A 378 8.89 18.93 -35.89
C ALA A 378 8.24 19.32 -37.23
N LYS A 379 6.92 19.16 -37.36
CA LYS A 379 6.17 19.35 -38.61
C LYS A 379 6.30 20.76 -39.21
N PRO A 380 6.10 21.87 -38.45
CA PRO A 380 6.28 23.23 -38.97
C PRO A 380 7.69 23.54 -39.48
N GLU A 381 8.70 22.82 -38.97
CA GLU A 381 10.10 22.97 -39.38
C GLU A 381 10.50 22.01 -40.51
N ASN A 382 9.53 21.32 -41.13
CA ASN A 382 9.73 20.37 -42.23
C ASN A 382 10.68 19.21 -41.89
N PHE A 383 10.74 18.79 -40.63
CA PHE A 383 11.47 17.59 -40.25
C PHE A 383 10.73 16.32 -40.66
N ILE A 384 11.51 15.31 -41.06
CA ILE A 384 11.03 13.95 -41.33
C ILE A 384 11.57 13.02 -40.25
N ALA A 385 10.66 12.37 -39.52
CA ALA A 385 11.02 11.39 -38.50
C ALA A 385 11.33 10.02 -39.13
N ILE A 386 12.31 9.32 -38.59
CA ILE A 386 12.65 7.96 -39.02
C ILE A 386 11.76 6.94 -38.31
N THR A 387 11.41 5.85 -39.00
CA THR A 387 10.65 4.73 -38.41
C THR A 387 11.45 3.42 -38.59
N PRO A 388 12.30 3.04 -37.62
CA PRO A 388 13.07 1.82 -37.67
C PRO A 388 12.23 0.58 -37.38
N ASN A 389 12.60 -0.54 -37.99
CA ASN A 389 12.06 -1.85 -37.66
C ASN A 389 12.82 -2.48 -36.47
N LYS A 390 12.28 -3.57 -35.92
CA LYS A 390 12.86 -4.27 -34.76
C LYS A 390 14.31 -4.75 -34.98
N LYS A 391 14.67 -5.14 -36.21
CA LYS A 391 16.04 -5.58 -36.54
C LYS A 391 17.01 -4.40 -36.51
N GLN A 392 16.61 -3.24 -37.04
CA GLN A 392 17.41 -2.03 -36.98
C GLN A 392 17.64 -1.57 -35.54
N VAL A 393 16.58 -1.57 -34.71
CA VAL A 393 16.68 -1.26 -33.27
C VAL A 393 17.61 -2.23 -32.55
N ALA A 394 17.49 -3.54 -32.79
CA ALA A 394 18.39 -4.55 -32.20
C ALA A 394 19.84 -4.41 -32.67
N SER A 395 20.06 -3.89 -33.88
CA SER A 395 21.38 -3.68 -34.45
C SER A 395 22.07 -2.40 -33.95
N GLN A 396 21.37 -1.50 -33.25
CA GLN A 396 21.97 -0.25 -32.76
C GLN A 396 23.13 -0.52 -31.79
N ARG A 397 23.98 0.48 -31.54
CA ARG A 397 25.05 0.33 -30.54
C ARG A 397 24.46 0.11 -29.14
N ALA A 398 25.18 -0.63 -28.29
CA ALA A 398 24.82 -0.69 -26.88
C ALA A 398 25.12 0.66 -26.22
N ALA A 399 24.35 1.02 -25.17
CA ALA A 399 24.67 2.17 -24.35
C ALA A 399 26.00 1.95 -23.64
N GLU A 400 26.93 2.89 -23.78
CA GLU A 400 28.29 2.82 -23.20
C GLU A 400 28.36 3.57 -21.86
N CYS A 401 27.51 4.58 -21.65
CA CYS A 401 27.59 5.46 -20.51
C CYS A 401 26.62 5.05 -19.39
N LEU A 402 27.13 4.99 -18.16
CA LEU A 402 26.35 4.71 -16.97
C LEU A 402 26.29 5.94 -16.05
N PRO A 403 25.13 6.23 -15.44
CA PRO A 403 25.01 7.33 -14.50
C PRO A 403 25.85 7.05 -13.24
N LEU A 404 26.30 8.11 -12.58
CA LEU A 404 27.09 7.98 -11.36
C LEU A 404 26.19 7.70 -10.15
N VAL A 405 26.39 6.55 -9.53
CA VAL A 405 25.86 6.25 -8.18
C VAL A 405 27.05 5.89 -7.30
N MET A 406 27.44 6.81 -6.43
CA MET A 406 28.55 6.63 -5.51
C MET A 406 28.25 5.48 -4.55
N GLU A 407 29.28 4.78 -4.09
CA GLU A 407 29.12 3.92 -2.92
C GLU A 407 28.95 4.82 -1.69
N PRO A 408 27.86 4.70 -0.92
CA PRO A 408 27.72 5.49 0.29
C PRO A 408 28.77 5.05 1.32
N GLU A 409 29.27 6.01 2.10
CA GLU A 409 29.95 5.66 3.35
C GLU A 409 28.93 5.10 4.36
N SER A 410 28.76 3.78 4.39
CA SER A 410 27.75 3.13 5.24
C SER A 410 28.06 3.31 6.73
N LYS A 411 27.32 4.21 7.39
CA LYS A 411 27.41 4.48 8.83
C LYS A 411 26.17 5.19 9.36
N PHE A 412 26.11 5.31 10.68
CA PHE A 412 25.22 6.23 11.37
C PHE A 412 25.85 7.63 11.44
N TYR A 413 25.10 8.64 11.01
CA TYR A 413 25.47 10.05 11.02
C TYR A 413 24.64 10.78 12.08
N ASN A 414 25.31 11.24 13.12
CA ASN A 414 24.71 12.05 14.19
C ASN A 414 24.80 13.57 13.93
N SER A 415 25.62 13.99 12.96
CA SER A 415 25.73 15.39 12.51
C SER A 415 24.86 15.62 11.26
N PRO A 416 24.52 16.89 10.93
CA PRO A 416 23.69 17.21 9.78
C PRO A 416 24.25 16.68 8.47
N LEU A 417 23.35 16.13 7.66
CA LEU A 417 23.64 15.71 6.30
C LEU A 417 22.71 16.49 5.36
N VAL A 418 23.29 17.42 4.61
CA VAL A 418 22.59 18.24 3.63
C VAL A 418 22.38 17.46 2.34
N VAL A 419 21.18 17.52 1.78
CA VAL A 419 20.85 16.91 0.49
C VAL A 419 20.55 18.01 -0.51
N LEU A 420 21.38 18.09 -1.55
CA LEU A 420 21.17 18.96 -2.71
C LEU A 420 20.83 18.11 -3.94
N ASP A 421 19.95 18.60 -4.80
CA ASP A 421 19.43 17.88 -5.97
C ASP A 421 19.35 18.79 -7.21
N PHE A 422 19.77 18.28 -8.37
CA PHE A 422 19.70 19.03 -9.63
C PHE A 422 18.27 19.06 -10.17
N GLN A 423 17.77 20.25 -10.46
CA GLN A 423 16.41 20.40 -10.99
C GLN A 423 16.34 19.93 -12.44
N SER A 424 15.70 18.77 -12.66
CA SER A 424 15.50 18.20 -14.00
C SER A 424 16.82 18.04 -14.76
N LEU A 425 17.81 17.36 -14.15
CA LEU A 425 19.20 17.31 -14.64
C LEU A 425 19.31 16.99 -16.14
N TYR A 426 18.79 15.86 -16.59
CA TYR A 426 18.91 15.44 -18.00
C TYR A 426 18.23 16.40 -18.99
N PRO A 427 16.97 16.83 -18.78
CA PRO A 427 16.37 17.89 -19.56
C PRO A 427 17.21 19.17 -19.63
N SER A 428 17.74 19.61 -18.48
CA SER A 428 18.57 20.81 -18.39
C SER A 428 19.88 20.66 -19.17
N VAL A 429 20.52 19.49 -19.13
CA VAL A 429 21.70 19.14 -19.94
C VAL A 429 21.37 19.19 -21.44
N MET A 430 20.24 18.61 -21.85
CA MET A 430 19.82 18.62 -23.26
C MET A 430 19.62 20.03 -23.80
N ILE A 431 19.06 20.93 -22.99
CA ILE A 431 18.87 22.35 -23.33
C ILE A 431 20.22 23.08 -23.36
N ALA A 432 20.99 23.00 -22.27
CA ALA A 432 22.21 23.78 -22.09
C ALA A 432 23.28 23.47 -23.14
N TYR A 433 23.44 22.19 -23.50
CA TYR A 433 24.43 21.73 -24.47
C TYR A 433 23.86 21.45 -25.86
N ASN A 434 22.57 21.75 -26.08
CA ASN A 434 21.87 21.60 -27.37
C ASN A 434 21.89 20.17 -27.94
N TYR A 435 21.78 19.15 -27.08
CA TYR A 435 21.81 17.75 -27.49
C TYR A 435 20.49 17.33 -28.14
N CYS A 436 20.54 16.98 -29.42
CA CYS A 436 19.36 16.59 -30.19
C CYS A 436 19.72 15.74 -31.43
N TYR A 437 18.73 15.00 -31.94
CA TYR A 437 18.80 14.36 -33.26
C TYR A 437 19.15 15.37 -34.37
N SER A 438 18.58 16.59 -34.33
CA SER A 438 18.71 17.58 -35.39
C SER A 438 20.00 18.42 -35.32
N THR A 439 20.83 18.23 -34.30
CA THR A 439 22.06 18.99 -34.06
C THR A 439 23.31 18.12 -33.98
N CYS A 440 23.17 16.79 -33.91
CA CYS A 440 24.27 15.84 -33.85
C CYS A 440 25.00 15.75 -35.20
N LEU A 441 26.34 15.81 -35.16
CA LEU A 441 27.25 15.64 -36.30
C LEU A 441 28.03 14.31 -36.24
N GLY A 442 27.70 13.43 -35.29
CA GLY A 442 28.37 12.14 -35.12
C GLY A 442 29.57 12.18 -34.18
N LYS A 443 30.25 11.03 -34.05
CA LYS A 443 31.40 10.86 -33.13
C LYS A 443 32.68 11.38 -33.76
N ILE A 444 33.53 12.01 -32.96
CA ILE A 444 34.86 12.45 -33.38
C ILE A 444 35.68 11.22 -33.79
N GLY A 445 36.34 11.29 -34.94
CA GLY A 445 37.06 10.16 -35.50
C GLY A 445 37.62 10.45 -36.90
N PRO A 446 38.37 9.51 -37.49
CA PRO A 446 38.91 9.68 -38.82
C PRO A 446 37.78 9.81 -39.86
N PRO A 447 38.00 10.50 -41.00
CA PRO A 447 36.99 10.69 -42.05
C PRO A 447 36.36 9.39 -42.57
N ASN A 448 37.13 8.29 -42.52
CA ASN A 448 36.72 6.93 -42.92
C ASN A 448 36.24 6.07 -41.74
N GLY A 449 35.95 6.67 -40.59
CA GLY A 449 35.48 5.98 -39.40
C GLY A 449 34.03 5.47 -39.50
N PRO A 450 33.58 4.66 -38.52
CA PRO A 450 32.23 4.10 -38.53
C PRO A 450 31.16 5.18 -38.32
N LYS A 451 30.43 5.50 -39.39
CA LYS A 451 29.40 6.56 -39.48
C LYS A 451 28.04 6.21 -38.87
N LYS A 452 27.98 5.18 -38.03
CA LYS A 452 26.72 4.72 -37.43
C LYS A 452 26.22 5.71 -36.39
N PHE A 453 24.92 6.04 -36.46
CA PHE A 453 24.23 6.91 -35.52
C PHE A 453 22.82 6.38 -35.26
N GLY A 454 22.56 5.96 -34.02
CA GLY A 454 21.35 5.24 -33.63
C GLY A 454 21.13 4.02 -34.50
N VAL A 455 20.05 4.07 -35.29
CA VAL A 455 19.60 3.01 -36.21
C VAL A 455 19.93 3.30 -37.68
N THR A 456 20.70 4.36 -37.95
CA THR A 456 21.02 4.86 -39.29
C THR A 456 22.53 5.09 -39.47
N SER A 457 22.94 5.53 -40.67
CA SER A 457 24.25 6.13 -40.92
C SER A 457 24.12 7.64 -41.07
N LEU A 458 25.06 8.39 -40.48
CA LEU A 458 25.14 9.84 -40.60
C LEU A 458 26.34 10.21 -41.48
N ASP A 459 26.05 10.54 -42.73
CA ASP A 459 27.04 10.99 -43.71
C ASP A 459 27.07 12.52 -43.75
N LEU A 460 28.19 13.11 -43.34
CA LEU A 460 28.39 14.56 -43.41
C LEU A 460 28.99 14.97 -44.77
N PRO A 461 28.54 16.10 -45.36
CA PRO A 461 29.19 16.70 -46.52
C PRO A 461 30.65 17.09 -46.26
N LEU A 462 31.50 16.93 -47.28
CA LEU A 462 32.90 17.39 -47.22
C LEU A 462 32.97 18.91 -47.01
N GLY A 463 33.87 19.36 -46.14
CA GLY A 463 34.05 20.79 -45.81
C GLY A 463 33.04 21.34 -44.79
N LEU A 464 31.99 20.60 -44.40
CA LEU A 464 31.02 21.09 -43.41
C LEU A 464 31.67 21.31 -42.03
N LEU A 465 32.52 20.37 -41.58
CA LEU A 465 33.20 20.48 -40.29
C LEU A 465 34.18 21.65 -40.22
N SER A 466 34.85 21.99 -41.34
CA SER A 466 35.74 23.15 -41.40
C SER A 466 34.97 24.47 -41.33
N VAL A 467 33.76 24.53 -41.90
CA VAL A 467 32.91 25.73 -41.81
C VAL A 467 32.32 25.90 -40.41
N LEU A 468 32.05 24.79 -39.71
CA LEU A 468 31.39 24.79 -38.40
C LEU A 468 32.36 24.72 -37.21
N SER A 469 33.67 24.81 -37.41
CA SER A 469 34.67 24.58 -36.34
C SER A 469 34.40 25.39 -35.06
N ASP A 470 34.06 26.67 -35.21
CA ASP A 470 33.82 27.58 -34.08
C ASP A 470 32.42 27.41 -33.46
N TYR A 471 31.55 26.68 -34.16
CA TYR A 471 30.16 26.45 -33.82
C TYR A 471 29.87 25.01 -33.37
N ILE A 472 30.90 24.23 -33.06
CA ILE A 472 30.76 22.87 -32.55
C ILE A 472 30.99 22.83 -31.04
N THR A 473 30.17 22.05 -30.34
CA THR A 473 30.35 21.63 -28.96
C THR A 473 30.57 20.13 -28.95
N VAL A 474 31.65 19.68 -28.32
CA VAL A 474 31.96 18.25 -28.19
C VAL A 474 31.51 17.77 -26.81
N SER A 475 30.66 16.76 -26.77
CA SER A 475 30.24 16.13 -25.52
C SER A 475 31.34 15.23 -24.96
N PRO A 476 31.30 14.86 -23.67
CA PRO A 476 32.41 14.12 -23.04
C PRO A 476 32.62 12.69 -23.59
N ASN A 477 31.59 12.11 -24.24
CA ASN A 477 31.70 10.85 -24.97
C ASN A 477 32.22 11.00 -26.42
N GLY A 478 32.65 12.20 -26.80
CA GLY A 478 33.24 12.50 -28.10
C GLY A 478 32.23 12.69 -29.24
N LEU A 479 30.95 12.96 -28.94
CA LEU A 479 29.97 13.33 -29.97
C LEU A 479 30.02 14.84 -30.23
N MET A 480 29.87 15.21 -31.50
CA MET A 480 29.85 16.60 -31.93
C MET A 480 28.41 17.08 -32.10
N TYR A 481 28.11 18.25 -31.56
CA TYR A 481 26.82 18.93 -31.71
C TYR A 481 27.04 20.37 -32.19
N VAL A 482 26.14 20.88 -33.02
CA VAL A 482 26.18 22.31 -33.39
C VAL A 482 25.65 23.19 -32.25
N LYS A 483 26.22 24.39 -32.08
CA LYS A 483 25.76 25.40 -31.14
C LYS A 483 24.38 25.95 -31.52
N PRO A 484 23.58 26.43 -30.55
CA PRO A 484 22.26 27.01 -30.81
C PRO A 484 22.24 28.16 -31.83
N SER A 485 23.35 28.88 -32.00
CA SER A 485 23.49 29.98 -32.97
C SER A 485 23.38 29.53 -34.43
N VAL A 486 23.73 28.27 -34.73
CA VAL A 486 23.55 27.68 -36.07
C VAL A 486 22.19 27.02 -36.18
N ARG A 487 21.84 26.19 -35.19
CA ARG A 487 20.54 25.52 -35.13
C ARG A 487 20.18 25.19 -33.69
N LYS A 488 19.03 25.69 -33.22
CA LYS A 488 18.44 25.25 -31.95
C LYS A 488 17.79 23.87 -32.14
N GLY A 489 18.21 22.88 -31.36
CA GLY A 489 17.75 21.51 -31.47
C GLY A 489 16.27 21.34 -31.14
N LEU A 490 15.62 20.38 -31.80
CA LEU A 490 14.18 20.11 -31.64
C LEU A 490 13.83 19.74 -30.18
N LEU A 491 14.61 18.84 -29.57
CA LEU A 491 14.42 18.43 -28.18
C LEU A 491 14.66 19.59 -27.20
N ALA A 492 15.64 20.45 -27.49
CA ALA A 492 15.91 21.63 -26.69
C ALA A 492 14.73 22.62 -26.75
N LYS A 493 14.18 22.90 -27.95
CA LYS A 493 12.97 23.72 -28.12
C LYS A 493 11.80 23.18 -27.29
N MET A 494 11.48 21.89 -27.48
CA MET A 494 10.40 21.20 -26.79
C MET A 494 10.55 21.27 -25.26
N LEU A 495 11.72 20.93 -24.73
CA LEU A 495 11.94 20.91 -23.29
C LEU A 495 11.97 22.31 -22.68
N THR A 496 12.48 23.32 -23.39
CA THR A 496 12.40 24.72 -22.94
C THR A 496 10.94 25.15 -22.76
N GLU A 497 10.09 24.95 -23.78
CA GLU A 497 8.68 25.31 -23.71
C GLU A 497 7.94 24.58 -22.58
N ILE A 498 8.20 23.29 -22.40
CA ILE A 498 7.59 22.47 -21.33
C ILE A 498 7.99 22.99 -19.94
N LEU A 499 9.29 23.29 -19.74
CA LEU A 499 9.78 23.78 -18.45
C LEU A 499 9.27 25.18 -18.13
N GLU A 500 9.28 26.10 -19.10
CA GLU A 500 8.76 27.46 -18.96
C GLU A 500 7.25 27.45 -18.67
N THR A 501 6.48 26.67 -19.43
CA THR A 501 5.04 26.48 -19.19
C THR A 501 4.80 25.92 -17.79
N ARG A 502 5.63 24.97 -17.34
CA ARG A 502 5.50 24.41 -16.00
C ARG A 502 5.77 25.45 -14.91
N VAL A 503 6.73 26.34 -15.10
CA VAL A 503 7.00 27.46 -14.18
C VAL A 503 5.81 28.42 -14.14
N MET A 504 5.25 28.77 -15.30
CA MET A 504 4.04 29.59 -15.41
C MET A 504 2.87 28.96 -14.65
N VAL A 505 2.55 27.69 -14.93
CA VAL A 505 1.45 26.96 -14.26
C VAL A 505 1.65 26.95 -12.74
N LYS A 506 2.87 26.68 -12.26
CA LYS A 506 3.18 26.71 -10.82
C LYS A 506 3.03 28.09 -10.19
N ARG A 507 3.27 29.16 -10.94
CA ARG A 507 3.05 30.54 -10.47
C ARG A 507 1.54 30.80 -10.36
N SER A 508 0.77 30.48 -11.40
CA SER A 508 -0.69 30.61 -11.39
C SER A 508 -1.33 29.80 -10.27
N MET A 509 -0.81 28.61 -9.93
CA MET A 509 -1.25 27.84 -8.76
C MET A 509 -1.06 28.58 -7.44
N LYS A 510 0.06 29.30 -7.28
CA LYS A 510 0.34 30.07 -6.06
C LYS A 510 -0.54 31.31 -5.95
N GLU A 511 -0.87 31.94 -7.07
CA GLU A 511 -1.73 33.13 -7.16
C GLU A 511 -3.21 32.78 -6.89
N ASN A 512 -3.66 31.60 -7.34
CA ASN A 512 -5.07 31.20 -7.30
C ASN A 512 -5.40 30.18 -6.20
N LYS A 513 -4.80 30.30 -5.01
CA LYS A 513 -5.05 29.37 -3.87
C LYS A 513 -6.50 29.35 -3.36
N GLY A 514 -7.33 30.33 -3.76
CA GLY A 514 -8.73 30.42 -3.36
C GLY A 514 -9.67 29.50 -4.16
N ASP A 515 -9.30 29.11 -5.38
CA ASP A 515 -10.11 28.29 -6.26
C ASP A 515 -9.54 26.85 -6.32
N LYS A 516 -10.19 25.94 -5.60
CA LYS A 516 -9.77 24.53 -5.52
C LYS A 516 -9.93 23.79 -6.84
N ALA A 517 -10.94 24.12 -7.65
CA ALA A 517 -11.15 23.45 -8.93
C ALA A 517 -10.02 23.80 -9.90
N LEU A 518 -9.70 25.09 -9.99
CA LEU A 518 -8.57 25.57 -10.76
C LEU A 518 -7.23 25.05 -10.22
N GLU A 519 -7.05 24.99 -8.90
CA GLU A 519 -5.83 24.45 -8.29
C GLU A 519 -5.61 22.98 -8.68
N LYS A 520 -6.66 22.15 -8.64
CA LYS A 520 -6.60 20.74 -9.08
C LYS A 520 -6.22 20.64 -10.56
N LEU A 521 -6.85 21.44 -11.41
CA LEU A 521 -6.57 21.50 -12.84
C LEU A 521 -5.10 21.86 -13.12
N LEU A 522 -4.62 22.94 -12.50
CA LEU A 522 -3.25 23.41 -12.68
C LEU A 522 -2.24 22.42 -12.07
N ASN A 523 -2.58 21.74 -10.98
CA ASN A 523 -1.75 20.69 -10.42
C ASN A 523 -1.64 19.48 -11.37
N ALA A 524 -2.74 19.03 -11.96
CA ALA A 524 -2.70 18.01 -13.01
C ALA A 524 -1.81 18.47 -14.17
N ARG A 525 -1.98 19.69 -14.66
CA ARG A 525 -1.16 20.24 -15.75
C ARG A 525 0.34 20.25 -15.41
N GLN A 526 0.75 20.70 -14.22
CA GLN A 526 2.18 20.70 -13.85
C GLN A 526 2.75 19.29 -13.67
N LEU A 527 1.92 18.32 -13.23
CA LEU A 527 2.31 16.91 -13.14
C LEU A 527 2.53 16.31 -14.53
N GLY A 528 1.64 16.59 -15.49
CA GLY A 528 1.78 16.15 -16.87
C GLY A 528 3.06 16.70 -17.52
N LEU A 529 3.33 18.00 -17.34
CA LEU A 529 4.56 18.64 -17.82
C LEU A 529 5.82 18.06 -17.15
N LYS A 530 5.77 17.76 -15.84
CA LYS A 530 6.86 17.06 -15.14
C LYS A 530 7.08 15.66 -15.70
N TYR A 531 6.00 14.92 -15.93
CA TYR A 531 6.07 13.56 -16.46
C TYR A 531 6.77 13.53 -17.81
N ILE A 532 6.32 14.34 -18.78
CA ILE A 532 6.88 14.34 -20.13
C ILE A 532 8.36 14.73 -20.14
N THR A 533 8.73 15.69 -19.29
CA THR A 533 10.12 16.13 -19.08
C THR A 533 11.02 14.95 -18.69
N ASN A 534 10.58 14.14 -17.71
CA ASN A 534 11.35 13.00 -17.22
C ASN A 534 11.48 11.86 -18.23
N VAL A 535 10.44 11.61 -19.05
CA VAL A 535 10.45 10.49 -20.00
C VAL A 535 11.10 10.83 -21.34
N THR A 536 11.32 12.11 -21.64
CA THR A 536 11.91 12.56 -22.93
C THR A 536 13.32 12.03 -23.14
N TYR A 537 14.18 12.04 -22.11
CA TYR A 537 15.50 11.41 -22.18
C TYR A 537 15.38 9.89 -22.42
N GLY A 538 14.45 9.21 -21.73
CA GLY A 538 14.25 7.77 -21.89
C GLY A 538 13.80 7.37 -23.31
N TYR A 539 13.20 8.30 -24.06
CA TYR A 539 12.86 8.09 -25.47
C TYR A 539 14.11 7.95 -26.34
N THR A 540 15.17 8.74 -26.09
CA THR A 540 16.41 8.67 -26.88
C THR A 540 17.22 7.41 -26.57
N GLY A 541 17.20 6.94 -25.32
CA GLY A 541 17.94 5.75 -24.87
C GLY A 541 17.21 4.41 -25.00
N ALA A 542 16.11 4.33 -25.75
CA ALA A 542 15.27 3.13 -25.79
C ALA A 542 15.86 1.96 -26.61
N SER A 543 16.75 1.17 -26.01
CA SER A 543 17.51 0.12 -26.72
C SER A 543 16.73 -1.14 -27.13
N TYR A 544 15.65 -1.50 -26.43
CA TYR A 544 14.92 -2.75 -26.68
C TYR A 544 13.64 -2.56 -27.51
N SER A 545 12.81 -1.59 -27.13
CA SER A 545 11.50 -1.32 -27.74
C SER A 545 11.37 0.13 -28.21
N GLY A 546 12.49 0.78 -28.54
CA GLY A 546 12.53 2.16 -29.00
C GLY A 546 11.91 2.33 -30.38
N ARG A 547 11.12 3.40 -30.54
CA ARG A 547 10.53 3.79 -31.82
C ARG A 547 11.39 4.74 -32.63
N MET A 548 12.25 5.54 -32.01
CA MET A 548 13.27 6.34 -32.71
C MET A 548 14.50 6.49 -31.81
N PRO A 549 15.24 5.40 -31.52
CA PRO A 549 16.31 5.48 -30.53
C PRO A 549 17.58 6.12 -31.12
N GLY A 550 18.23 6.92 -30.30
CA GLY A 550 19.54 7.53 -30.55
C GLY A 550 20.40 7.34 -29.31
N VAL A 551 20.93 6.12 -29.14
CA VAL A 551 21.71 5.72 -27.96
C VAL A 551 22.90 6.63 -27.72
N GLU A 552 23.55 7.12 -28.79
CA GLU A 552 24.69 8.01 -28.66
C GLU A 552 24.31 9.37 -28.04
N ILE A 553 23.10 9.87 -28.31
CA ILE A 553 22.57 11.07 -27.65
C ILE A 553 22.30 10.79 -26.18
N ALA A 554 21.69 9.63 -25.87
CA ALA A 554 21.43 9.23 -24.49
C ALA A 554 22.75 9.14 -23.69
N ASP A 555 23.79 8.56 -24.29
CA ASP A 555 25.13 8.48 -23.70
C ASP A 555 25.74 9.86 -23.47
N SER A 556 25.60 10.80 -24.43
CA SER A 556 26.07 12.18 -24.25
C SER A 556 25.40 12.87 -23.07
N ILE A 557 24.08 12.67 -22.90
CA ILE A 557 23.30 13.22 -21.80
C ILE A 557 23.78 12.65 -20.46
N VAL A 558 23.86 11.32 -20.36
CA VAL A 558 24.25 10.62 -19.12
C VAL A 558 25.67 10.97 -18.73
N GLN A 559 26.61 10.97 -19.68
CA GLN A 559 28.01 11.28 -19.41
C GLN A 559 28.20 12.73 -18.96
N THR A 560 27.51 13.68 -19.61
CA THR A 560 27.57 15.10 -19.21
C THR A 560 26.95 15.31 -17.82
N GLY A 561 25.85 14.62 -17.50
CA GLY A 561 25.27 14.63 -16.16
C GLY A 561 26.22 14.07 -15.11
N ARG A 562 26.91 12.97 -15.43
CA ARG A 562 27.95 12.38 -14.57
C ARG A 562 29.11 13.34 -14.33
N GLU A 563 29.66 13.95 -15.37
CA GLU A 563 30.76 14.92 -15.23
C GLU A 563 30.33 16.14 -14.40
N THR A 564 29.09 16.62 -14.59
CA THR A 564 28.52 17.71 -13.79
C THR A 564 28.47 17.36 -12.30
N LEU A 565 28.08 16.12 -11.97
CA LEU A 565 28.05 15.62 -10.61
C LEU A 565 29.47 15.46 -10.03
N GLU A 566 30.40 14.85 -10.78
CA GLU A 566 31.80 14.67 -10.37
C GLU A 566 32.49 16.01 -10.11
N ARG A 567 32.27 17.01 -10.97
CA ARG A 567 32.75 18.38 -10.79
C ARG A 567 32.17 19.02 -9.53
N THR A 568 30.88 18.84 -9.29
CA THR A 568 30.21 19.34 -8.07
C THR A 568 30.82 18.73 -6.82
N ILE A 569 31.02 17.41 -6.81
CA ILE A 569 31.65 16.68 -5.70
C ILE A 569 33.07 17.19 -5.44
N LYS A 570 33.86 17.36 -6.50
CA LYS A 570 35.24 17.86 -6.41
C LYS A 570 35.28 19.25 -5.77
N ILE A 571 34.42 20.17 -6.23
CA ILE A 571 34.37 21.55 -5.71
C ILE A 571 34.00 21.54 -4.23
N ILE A 572 32.94 20.82 -3.85
CA ILE A 572 32.48 20.73 -2.45
C ILE A 572 33.59 20.20 -1.54
N ASN A 573 34.24 19.10 -1.92
CA ASN A 573 35.31 18.50 -1.12
C ASN A 573 36.59 19.34 -1.08
N SER A 574 36.87 20.15 -2.11
CA SER A 574 38.08 20.99 -2.17
C SER A 574 37.94 22.34 -1.45
N THR A 575 36.73 22.75 -1.09
CA THR A 575 36.46 24.08 -0.54
C THR A 575 36.50 24.02 1.00
N GLU A 576 37.67 24.32 1.57
CA GLU A 576 37.92 24.17 3.02
C GLU A 576 36.97 24.99 3.91
N ARG A 577 36.55 26.20 3.48
CA ARG A 577 35.67 27.09 4.25
C ARG A 577 34.33 26.44 4.64
N TRP A 578 33.83 25.48 3.87
CA TRP A 578 32.56 24.81 4.15
C TRP A 578 32.71 23.68 5.18
N GLY A 579 33.93 23.17 5.40
CA GLY A 579 34.16 22.02 6.28
C GLY A 579 33.31 20.79 5.89
N ALA A 580 33.04 20.64 4.59
CA ALA A 580 32.05 19.73 4.05
C ALA A 580 32.69 18.50 3.39
N ARG A 581 32.03 17.34 3.50
CA ARG A 581 32.44 16.12 2.80
C ARG A 581 31.24 15.47 2.11
N VAL A 582 31.34 15.23 0.82
CA VAL A 582 30.34 14.42 0.11
C VAL A 582 30.52 12.96 0.48
N VAL A 583 29.46 12.35 1.01
CA VAL A 583 29.47 10.96 1.51
C VAL A 583 28.58 10.02 0.71
N TYR A 584 27.71 10.56 -0.15
CA TYR A 584 26.90 9.80 -1.08
C TYR A 584 26.45 10.70 -2.25
N GLY A 585 26.11 10.07 -3.38
CA GLY A 585 25.53 10.73 -4.54
C GLY A 585 24.77 9.72 -5.39
N ASP A 586 23.54 10.07 -5.76
CA ASP A 586 22.64 9.23 -6.56
C ASP A 586 22.19 10.00 -7.80
N THR A 587 22.97 9.91 -8.87
CA THR A 587 22.69 10.45 -10.22
C THR A 587 22.55 11.98 -10.33
N ASP A 588 21.61 12.59 -9.64
CA ASP A 588 21.25 14.00 -9.63
C ASP A 588 21.35 14.64 -8.24
N SER A 589 21.47 13.82 -7.19
CA SER A 589 21.58 14.28 -5.80
C SER A 589 22.97 14.08 -5.20
N VAL A 590 23.37 15.00 -4.31
CA VAL A 590 24.60 14.92 -3.50
C VAL A 590 24.28 15.04 -2.01
N PHE A 591 24.94 14.20 -1.21
CA PHE A 591 24.75 14.06 0.23
C PHE A 591 26.01 14.56 0.93
N ILE A 592 25.89 15.69 1.62
CA ILE A 592 27.01 16.46 2.16
C ILE A 592 26.96 16.37 3.69
N HIS A 593 27.96 15.72 4.27
CA HIS A 593 28.13 15.65 5.72
C HIS A 593 28.84 16.92 6.21
N LEU A 594 28.25 17.56 7.23
CA LEU A 594 28.80 18.71 7.95
C LEU A 594 29.08 18.32 9.42
N PRO A 595 30.28 17.79 9.75
CA PRO A 595 30.58 17.31 11.09
C PRO A 595 30.52 18.42 12.14
N GLY A 596 29.79 18.17 13.25
CA GLY A 596 29.74 19.09 14.40
C GLY A 596 28.97 20.40 14.17
N ARG A 597 28.26 20.54 13.04
CA ARG A 597 27.43 21.71 12.74
C ARG A 597 26.02 21.58 13.31
N SER A 598 25.38 22.72 13.57
CA SER A 598 23.96 22.78 13.93
C SER A 598 23.06 22.60 12.70
N LYS A 599 21.76 22.37 12.95
CA LYS A 599 20.75 22.31 11.89
C LYS A 599 20.73 23.61 11.07
N ASP A 600 20.74 24.75 11.75
CA ASP A 600 20.58 26.06 11.10
C ASP A 600 21.83 26.42 10.27
N GLU A 601 23.02 26.18 10.81
CA GLU A 601 24.27 26.32 10.05
C GLU A 601 24.28 25.43 8.79
N ALA A 602 23.71 24.23 8.87
CA ALA A 602 23.63 23.32 7.73
C ALA A 602 22.71 23.84 6.60
N PHE A 603 21.63 24.55 6.95
CA PHE A 603 20.78 25.22 5.97
C PHE A 603 21.52 26.35 5.25
N ASP A 604 22.23 27.20 6.01
CA ASP A 604 22.99 28.33 5.44
C ASP A 604 24.11 27.84 4.52
N ILE A 605 24.94 26.90 4.98
CA ILE A 605 26.04 26.32 4.20
C ILE A 605 25.49 25.62 2.95
N GLY A 606 24.42 24.85 3.08
CA GLY A 606 23.84 24.16 1.94
C GLY A 606 23.25 25.12 0.89
N ALA A 607 22.66 26.24 1.32
CA ALA A 607 22.17 27.27 0.41
C ALA A 607 23.31 27.94 -0.34
N GLU A 608 24.41 28.27 0.35
CA GLU A 608 25.62 28.85 -0.24
C GLU A 608 26.26 27.91 -1.29
N ILE A 609 26.35 26.61 -0.98
CA ILE A 609 26.86 25.58 -1.91
C ILE A 609 25.96 25.51 -3.13
N ALA A 610 24.64 25.44 -2.95
CA ALA A 610 23.69 25.34 -4.05
C ALA A 610 23.77 26.54 -5.01
N GLU A 611 23.91 27.76 -4.47
CA GLU A 611 24.07 28.97 -5.26
C GLU A 611 25.41 29.00 -6.01
N THR A 612 26.50 28.67 -5.33
CA THR A 612 27.86 28.66 -5.91
C THR A 612 27.94 27.69 -7.08
N ILE A 613 27.49 26.45 -6.90
CA ILE A 613 27.51 25.43 -7.95
C ILE A 613 26.57 25.80 -9.10
N THR A 614 25.40 26.39 -8.81
CA THR A 614 24.49 26.86 -9.86
C THR A 614 25.14 27.91 -10.77
N LYS A 615 25.84 28.90 -10.19
CA LYS A 615 26.54 29.96 -10.96
C LYS A 615 27.67 29.41 -11.85
N MET A 616 28.25 28.26 -11.52
CA MET A 616 29.33 27.64 -12.27
C MET A 616 28.86 26.78 -13.45
N ASN A 617 27.55 26.54 -13.59
CA ASN A 617 26.98 25.71 -14.65
C ASN A 617 26.22 26.57 -15.69
N PRO A 618 26.15 26.12 -16.95
CA PRO A 618 25.37 26.82 -17.97
C PRO A 618 23.87 26.74 -17.67
N ALA A 619 23.13 27.81 -17.99
CA ALA A 619 21.67 27.81 -17.88
C ALA A 619 21.04 26.75 -18.81
N PRO A 620 20.01 26.01 -18.39
CA PRO A 620 19.23 26.15 -17.15
C PRO A 620 19.64 25.17 -16.01
N ILE A 621 20.87 24.63 -16.01
CA ILE A 621 21.30 23.67 -14.97
C ILE A 621 21.38 24.38 -13.61
N ARG A 622 20.55 23.92 -12.66
CA ARG A 622 20.45 24.52 -11.32
C ARG A 622 20.46 23.45 -10.24
N LEU A 623 21.30 23.64 -9.24
CA LEU A 623 21.32 22.83 -8.02
C LEU A 623 20.34 23.43 -6.99
N LYS A 624 19.53 22.59 -6.37
CA LYS A 624 18.52 22.99 -5.38
C LYS A 624 18.83 22.40 -4.02
N PHE A 625 18.70 23.21 -2.99
CA PHE A 625 18.59 22.70 -1.63
C PHE A 625 17.27 21.96 -1.45
N GLU A 626 17.32 20.69 -1.04
CA GLU A 626 16.12 19.88 -0.81
C GLU A 626 15.78 19.82 0.68
N LYS A 627 16.73 19.40 1.52
CA LYS A 627 16.49 19.06 2.93
C LYS A 627 17.79 18.84 3.70
N VAL A 628 17.68 18.78 5.03
CA VAL A 628 18.71 18.31 5.96
C VAL A 628 18.24 17.04 6.66
N TYR A 629 19.10 16.02 6.76
CA TYR A 629 18.90 14.88 7.65
C TYR A 629 19.66 15.05 8.96
N LEU A 630 18.98 14.86 10.09
CA LEU A 630 19.55 14.91 11.43
C LEU A 630 18.71 14.10 12.45
N PRO A 631 19.14 12.90 12.88
CA PRO A 631 20.26 12.10 12.37
C PRO A 631 19.89 11.28 11.12
N CYS A 632 20.87 10.57 10.53
CA CYS A 632 20.73 9.77 9.32
C CYS A 632 21.49 8.43 9.39
N VAL A 633 21.02 7.40 8.67
CA VAL A 633 21.75 6.16 8.40
C VAL A 633 21.82 5.95 6.89
N LEU A 634 23.03 5.82 6.36
CA LEU A 634 23.28 5.36 4.99
C LEU A 634 23.67 3.88 5.04
N LEU A 635 22.99 3.04 4.27
CA LEU A 635 23.20 1.58 4.29
C LEU A 635 23.91 1.09 3.04
N ALA A 636 23.33 1.40 1.88
CA ALA A 636 23.79 0.99 0.56
C ALA A 636 23.16 1.91 -0.49
N LYS A 637 23.56 1.75 -1.75
CA LYS A 637 22.96 2.50 -2.86
C LYS A 637 21.43 2.43 -2.81
N LYS A 638 20.78 3.59 -2.85
CA LYS A 638 19.32 3.76 -2.79
C LYS A 638 18.66 3.21 -1.52
N ARG A 639 19.43 3.03 -0.44
CA ARG A 639 18.96 2.53 0.85
C ARG A 639 19.49 3.40 1.98
N TYR A 640 18.65 4.29 2.48
CA TYR A 640 18.98 5.22 3.55
C TYR A 640 17.72 5.67 4.31
N VAL A 641 17.91 6.16 5.52
CA VAL A 641 16.82 6.62 6.39
C VAL A 641 17.30 7.73 7.32
N GLY A 642 16.46 8.73 7.57
CA GLY A 642 16.82 9.83 8.46
C GLY A 642 15.61 10.63 8.92
N PHE A 643 15.83 11.46 9.92
CA PHE A 643 14.91 12.54 10.30
C PHE A 643 15.17 13.74 9.41
N LYS A 644 14.16 14.09 8.62
CA LYS A 644 14.21 15.12 7.58
C LYS A 644 13.66 16.44 8.12
N TYR A 645 14.34 17.52 7.77
CA TYR A 645 13.90 18.91 7.91
C TYR A 645 13.95 19.59 6.53
N GLU A 646 12.84 20.18 6.09
CA GLU A 646 12.76 20.98 4.86
C GLU A 646 13.02 22.46 5.11
N THR A 647 12.70 22.96 6.31
CA THR A 647 12.91 24.36 6.69
C THR A 647 13.60 24.49 8.04
N PRO A 648 14.34 25.60 8.28
CA PRO A 648 14.97 25.86 9.59
C PRO A 648 13.97 25.92 10.74
N ASP A 649 12.75 26.43 10.50
CA ASP A 649 11.73 26.60 11.53
C ASP A 649 11.06 25.29 12.00
N GLU A 650 11.30 24.17 11.30
CA GLU A 650 10.72 22.89 11.67
C GLU A 650 11.37 22.34 12.95
N THR A 651 10.57 22.19 13.99
CA THR A 651 10.98 21.60 15.28
C THR A 651 10.78 20.09 15.32
N MET A 652 9.76 19.57 14.64
CA MET A 652 9.47 18.15 14.55
C MET A 652 9.95 17.57 13.22
N PRO A 653 10.85 16.58 13.22
CA PRO A 653 11.30 15.96 11.98
C PRO A 653 10.26 15.05 11.35
N GLU A 654 10.29 14.96 10.01
CA GLU A 654 9.64 13.88 9.28
C GLU A 654 10.55 12.65 9.21
N PHE A 655 10.01 11.46 9.48
CA PHE A 655 10.75 10.21 9.25
C PHE A 655 10.72 9.87 7.75
N ASP A 656 11.88 10.00 7.09
CA ASP A 656 12.04 9.71 5.66
C ASP A 656 12.93 8.48 5.46
N ALA A 657 12.38 7.48 4.78
CA ALA A 657 13.02 6.20 4.52
C ALA A 657 12.99 5.88 3.02
N LYS A 658 14.14 5.53 2.44
CA LYS A 658 14.28 5.16 1.03
C LYS A 658 14.84 3.75 0.91
N GLY A 659 14.14 2.88 0.17
CA GLY A 659 14.60 1.54 -0.22
C GLY A 659 14.74 0.49 0.90
N ILE A 660 14.56 0.87 2.16
CA ILE A 660 14.58 -0.02 3.33
C ILE A 660 13.20 -0.66 3.58
N GLU A 661 13.15 -1.67 4.46
CA GLU A 661 11.97 -2.51 4.67
C GLU A 661 10.74 -1.76 5.16
N THR A 662 10.89 -0.59 5.80
CA THR A 662 9.77 0.23 6.26
C THR A 662 8.85 0.70 5.12
N VAL A 663 9.39 0.89 3.91
CA VAL A 663 8.63 1.36 2.73
C VAL A 663 8.41 0.27 1.67
N ARG A 664 9.08 -0.89 1.81
CA ARG A 664 8.92 -2.00 0.86
C ARG A 664 7.69 -2.83 1.16
N ARG A 665 7.04 -3.34 0.11
CA ARG A 665 5.79 -4.12 0.18
C ARG A 665 6.00 -5.63 -0.04
N ASP A 666 7.23 -6.13 0.07
CA ASP A 666 7.58 -7.54 -0.15
C ASP A 666 7.69 -8.35 1.15
N GLY A 667 7.80 -7.67 2.29
CA GLY A 667 7.75 -8.23 3.65
C GLY A 667 6.36 -8.18 4.28
N VAL A 668 6.32 -8.30 5.60
CA VAL A 668 5.09 -8.20 6.40
C VAL A 668 5.01 -6.88 7.18
N PRO A 669 3.81 -6.36 7.50
CA PRO A 669 3.67 -5.11 8.25
C PRO A 669 4.38 -5.11 9.61
N ALA A 670 4.51 -6.25 10.29
CA ALA A 670 5.27 -6.36 11.53
C ALA A 670 6.73 -5.90 11.38
N VAL A 671 7.38 -6.25 10.26
CA VAL A 671 8.78 -5.84 10.00
C VAL A 671 8.84 -4.32 9.81
N GLN A 672 7.89 -3.74 9.06
CA GLN A 672 7.80 -2.29 8.85
C GLN A 672 7.68 -1.55 10.19
N LYS A 673 6.71 -1.96 11.01
CA LYS A 673 6.40 -1.34 12.32
C LYS A 673 7.58 -1.43 13.29
N ILE A 674 8.14 -2.63 13.45
CA ILE A 674 9.27 -2.87 14.37
C ILE A 674 10.48 -2.07 13.92
N MET A 675 10.84 -2.13 12.63
CA MET A 675 12.00 -1.41 12.10
C MET A 675 11.86 0.10 12.22
N GLU A 676 10.71 0.66 11.86
CA GLU A 676 10.45 2.10 11.97
C GLU A 676 10.55 2.56 13.43
N GLN A 677 9.92 1.83 14.36
CA GLN A 677 9.97 2.20 15.77
C GLN A 677 11.38 2.04 16.37
N SER A 678 12.10 0.98 16.01
CA SER A 678 13.50 0.80 16.38
C SER A 678 14.38 1.95 15.89
N LEU A 679 14.19 2.41 14.66
CA LEU A 679 14.91 3.56 14.11
C LEU A 679 14.53 4.87 14.81
N LYS A 680 13.24 5.07 15.14
CA LYS A 680 12.78 6.24 15.90
C LYS A 680 13.37 6.27 17.31
N ILE A 681 13.48 5.14 18.00
CA ILE A 681 14.16 5.04 19.31
C ILE A 681 15.63 5.43 19.12
N LEU A 682 16.33 4.82 18.15
CA LEU A 682 17.73 5.13 17.86
C LEU A 682 17.94 6.64 17.60
N PHE A 683 17.09 7.26 16.78
CA PHE A 683 17.26 8.66 16.39
C PHE A 683 16.92 9.65 17.51
N ARG A 684 16.04 9.29 18.44
CA ARG A 684 15.61 10.18 19.53
C ARG A 684 16.47 10.03 20.77
N THR A 685 16.76 8.80 21.19
CA THR A 685 17.40 8.53 22.48
C THR A 685 18.86 8.09 22.34
N GLN A 686 19.24 7.54 21.19
CA GLN A 686 20.56 6.96 20.94
C GLN A 686 20.96 5.89 21.99
N ASP A 687 19.99 5.32 22.71
CA ASP A 687 20.20 4.30 23.73
C ASP A 687 19.87 2.90 23.20
N LEU A 688 20.90 2.07 23.06
CA LEU A 688 20.77 0.68 22.63
C LEU A 688 20.06 -0.21 23.68
N SER A 689 20.06 0.19 24.94
CA SER A 689 19.41 -0.55 26.04
C SER A 689 17.89 -0.47 25.91
N GLU A 690 17.37 0.73 25.62
CA GLU A 690 15.94 0.95 25.36
C GLU A 690 15.49 0.19 24.10
N LEU A 691 16.30 0.23 23.04
CA LEU A 691 16.06 -0.54 21.81
C LEU A 691 16.02 -2.05 22.09
N LYS A 692 16.98 -2.59 22.84
CA LYS A 692 17.03 -4.00 23.22
C LYS A 692 15.78 -4.40 24.00
N ALA A 693 15.40 -3.59 24.99
CA ALA A 693 14.19 -3.83 25.78
C ALA A 693 12.93 -3.83 24.90
N PHE A 694 12.82 -2.90 23.95
CA PHE A 694 11.73 -2.85 22.98
C PHE A 694 11.66 -4.12 22.12
N LEU A 695 12.78 -4.53 21.52
CA LEU A 695 12.83 -5.73 20.67
C LEU A 695 12.49 -7.01 21.44
N GLN A 696 13.02 -7.16 22.66
CA GLN A 696 12.70 -8.31 23.52
C GLN A 696 11.21 -8.37 23.89
N ARG A 697 10.56 -7.22 24.13
CA ARG A 697 9.10 -7.17 24.30
C ARG A 697 8.36 -7.62 23.04
N GLN A 698 8.73 -7.12 21.86
CA GLN A 698 8.07 -7.51 20.61
C GLN A 698 8.27 -9.00 20.29
N TRP A 699 9.48 -9.53 20.46
CA TRP A 699 9.75 -10.96 20.28
C TRP A 699 8.98 -11.82 21.29
N THR A 700 8.84 -11.37 22.55
CA THR A 700 8.01 -12.06 23.55
C THR A 700 6.55 -12.12 23.11
N LYS A 701 5.99 -11.02 22.57
CA LYS A 701 4.62 -11.00 22.02
C LYS A 701 4.44 -11.99 20.88
N ILE A 702 5.40 -12.05 19.95
CA ILE A 702 5.38 -12.98 18.81
C ILE A 702 5.48 -14.43 19.29
N LEU A 703 6.45 -14.73 20.16
CA LEU A 703 6.69 -16.07 20.71
C LEU A 703 5.54 -16.55 21.59
N THR A 704 4.80 -15.66 22.26
CA THR A 704 3.61 -15.99 23.06
C THR A 704 2.30 -15.96 22.27
N GLY A 705 2.29 -15.37 21.06
CA GLY A 705 1.13 -15.38 20.16
C GLY A 705 0.14 -14.27 20.48
N ARG A 706 0.56 -13.32 21.32
CA ARG A 706 -0.16 -12.07 21.59
C ARG A 706 0.13 -11.09 20.45
N ILE A 707 -0.29 -11.48 19.24
CA ILE A 707 -0.12 -10.72 18.00
C ILE A 707 -1.44 -10.62 17.25
N SER A 708 -1.55 -9.61 16.38
CA SER A 708 -2.57 -9.54 15.33
C SER A 708 -2.08 -10.28 14.10
N LEU A 709 -2.91 -11.18 13.54
CA LEU A 709 -2.56 -11.94 12.34
C LEU A 709 -2.29 -11.02 11.14
N GLN A 710 -3.01 -9.90 11.05
CA GLN A 710 -2.89 -8.94 9.96
C GLN A 710 -1.45 -8.45 9.75
N ASP A 711 -0.68 -8.31 10.83
CA ASP A 711 0.70 -7.85 10.78
C ASP A 711 1.69 -8.90 10.22
N PHE A 712 1.24 -10.14 10.03
CA PHE A 712 2.05 -11.28 9.59
C PHE A 712 1.62 -11.84 8.22
N ILE A 713 0.67 -11.17 7.56
CA ILE A 713 0.23 -11.52 6.20
C ILE A 713 1.25 -10.97 5.19
N PHE A 714 1.78 -11.85 4.34
CA PHE A 714 2.47 -11.46 3.12
C PHE A 714 1.46 -11.20 2.02
N ALA A 715 1.70 -10.21 1.16
CA ALA A 715 0.90 -9.98 -0.04
C ALA A 715 1.82 -9.69 -1.23
N LYS A 716 1.98 -10.65 -2.14
CA LYS A 716 2.91 -10.57 -3.29
C LYS A 716 2.17 -10.66 -4.61
N GLU A 717 2.65 -9.91 -5.59
CA GLU A 717 2.10 -9.93 -6.95
C GLU A 717 2.26 -11.32 -7.58
N VAL A 718 1.16 -11.83 -8.11
CA VAL A 718 1.11 -13.09 -8.82
C VAL A 718 0.94 -12.83 -10.33
N LYS A 719 1.81 -13.44 -11.13
CA LYS A 719 1.86 -13.32 -12.60
C LYS A 719 1.75 -14.71 -13.22
N LEU A 720 0.59 -15.35 -13.03
CA LEU A 720 0.33 -16.69 -13.59
C LEU A 720 0.55 -16.70 -15.11
N GLY A 721 1.19 -17.78 -15.59
CA GLY A 721 1.60 -17.94 -16.99
C GLY A 721 2.99 -17.39 -17.35
N PHE A 722 3.63 -16.60 -16.49
CA PHE A 722 4.98 -16.03 -16.75
C PHE A 722 6.10 -16.65 -15.91
N TYR A 723 5.76 -17.61 -15.04
CA TYR A 723 6.76 -18.31 -14.24
C TYR A 723 7.39 -19.44 -15.05
N SER A 724 8.70 -19.61 -14.94
CA SER A 724 9.41 -20.69 -15.63
C SER A 724 8.97 -22.06 -15.11
N ASN A 725 8.70 -23.00 -16.00
CA ASN A 725 8.42 -24.40 -15.65
C ASN A 725 9.61 -25.12 -14.98
N ARG A 726 10.81 -24.55 -15.09
CA ARG A 726 12.06 -25.10 -14.55
C ARG A 726 12.28 -24.79 -13.06
N GLY A 727 11.44 -23.97 -12.45
CA GLY A 727 11.61 -23.49 -11.07
C GLY A 727 10.35 -23.64 -10.23
N GLN A 728 10.51 -23.53 -8.91
CA GLN A 728 9.36 -23.55 -8.00
C GLN A 728 8.58 -22.24 -8.13
N PRO A 729 7.24 -22.30 -8.24
CA PRO A 729 6.43 -21.10 -8.25
C PRO A 729 6.52 -20.37 -6.90
N PRO A 730 6.40 -19.03 -6.88
CA PRO A 730 6.39 -18.28 -5.63
C PRO A 730 5.19 -18.69 -4.75
N PRO A 731 5.27 -18.51 -3.42
CA PRO A 731 4.22 -18.95 -2.49
C PRO A 731 2.81 -18.44 -2.83
N GLY A 732 2.68 -17.18 -3.28
CA GLY A 732 1.40 -16.62 -3.71
C GLY A 732 0.80 -17.37 -4.91
N ALA A 733 1.61 -17.73 -5.91
CA ALA A 733 1.15 -18.50 -7.06
C ALA A 733 0.73 -19.93 -6.64
N LEU A 734 1.45 -20.56 -5.69
CA LEU A 734 1.08 -21.87 -5.16
C LEU A 734 -0.29 -21.82 -4.45
N VAL A 735 -0.53 -20.78 -3.65
CA VAL A 735 -1.84 -20.57 -2.99
C VAL A 735 -2.94 -20.41 -4.02
N SER A 736 -2.72 -19.60 -5.05
CA SER A 736 -3.67 -19.42 -6.15
C SER A 736 -3.96 -20.72 -6.89
N THR A 737 -2.93 -21.50 -7.27
CA THR A 737 -3.14 -22.78 -7.95
C THR A 737 -3.95 -23.76 -7.09
N LYS A 738 -3.72 -23.80 -5.77
CA LYS A 738 -4.54 -24.63 -4.86
C LYS A 738 -6.00 -24.17 -4.82
N LYS A 739 -6.25 -22.85 -4.78
CA LYS A 739 -7.62 -22.30 -4.83
C LYS A 739 -8.29 -22.60 -6.17
N MET A 740 -7.57 -22.47 -7.29
CA MET A 740 -8.08 -22.77 -8.64
C MET A 740 -8.45 -24.23 -8.87
N VAL A 741 -7.78 -25.18 -8.21
CA VAL A 741 -8.15 -26.61 -8.25
C VAL A 741 -9.50 -26.86 -7.57
N ILE A 742 -9.82 -26.09 -6.52
CA ILE A 742 -11.10 -26.19 -5.82
C ILE A 742 -12.19 -25.43 -6.61
N ASP A 743 -11.87 -24.23 -7.08
CA ASP A 743 -12.75 -23.37 -7.84
C ASP A 743 -11.98 -22.66 -8.96
N PRO A 744 -12.17 -23.05 -10.24
CA PRO A 744 -11.51 -22.43 -11.38
C PRO A 744 -11.72 -20.91 -11.48
N ARG A 745 -12.83 -20.37 -10.97
CA ARG A 745 -13.11 -18.92 -10.96
C ARG A 745 -12.25 -18.14 -9.98
N SER A 746 -11.53 -18.81 -9.08
CA SER A 746 -10.57 -18.20 -8.14
C SER A 746 -9.22 -17.86 -8.79
N GLU A 747 -9.11 -17.81 -10.13
CA GLU A 747 -7.90 -17.34 -10.80
C GLU A 747 -7.65 -15.86 -10.47
N PRO A 748 -6.48 -15.50 -9.91
CA PRO A 748 -6.14 -14.11 -9.63
C PRO A 748 -5.88 -13.34 -10.93
N GLN A 749 -6.23 -12.05 -10.92
CA GLN A 749 -5.91 -11.14 -12.01
C GLN A 749 -4.40 -10.93 -12.16
N TYR A 750 -3.96 -10.52 -13.36
CA TYR A 750 -2.52 -10.30 -13.61
C TYR A 750 -1.95 -9.21 -12.70
N GLY A 751 -0.94 -9.58 -11.89
CA GLY A 751 -0.30 -8.67 -10.95
C GLY A 751 -1.11 -8.43 -9.67
N GLU A 752 -2.19 -9.18 -9.45
CA GLU A 752 -2.94 -9.16 -8.20
C GLU A 752 -2.05 -9.63 -7.04
N ARG A 753 -2.20 -8.98 -5.88
CA ARG A 753 -1.43 -9.30 -4.68
C ARG A 753 -2.16 -10.33 -3.84
N VAL A 754 -1.65 -11.56 -3.84
CA VAL A 754 -2.28 -12.70 -3.17
C VAL A 754 -1.77 -12.80 -1.73
N PRO A 755 -2.66 -12.76 -0.72
CA PRO A 755 -2.27 -12.83 0.68
C PRO A 755 -1.98 -14.26 1.13
N TYR A 756 -0.96 -14.44 1.97
CA TYR A 756 -0.62 -15.74 2.58
C TYR A 756 0.14 -15.59 3.90
N VAL A 757 0.12 -16.63 4.73
CA VAL A 757 0.87 -16.72 6.01
C VAL A 757 1.73 -17.97 6.06
N VAL A 758 2.78 -17.93 6.89
CA VAL A 758 3.68 -19.06 7.10
C VAL A 758 3.41 -19.72 8.45
N VAL A 759 3.03 -21.00 8.41
CA VAL A 759 2.68 -21.81 9.58
C VAL A 759 3.78 -22.81 9.93
N HIS A 760 3.73 -23.35 11.15
CA HIS A 760 4.62 -24.43 11.56
C HIS A 760 4.37 -25.68 10.70
N GLY A 761 5.45 -26.24 10.16
CA GLY A 761 5.45 -27.55 9.50
C GLY A 761 6.22 -28.58 10.31
N GLY A 762 6.15 -29.85 9.89
CA GLY A 762 6.96 -30.92 10.48
C GLY A 762 8.48 -30.67 10.35
N PRO A 763 9.32 -31.41 11.08
CA PRO A 763 10.77 -31.31 10.98
C PRO A 763 11.25 -31.43 9.52
N GLY A 764 12.06 -30.48 9.06
CA GLY A 764 12.56 -30.44 7.68
C GLY A 764 11.55 -30.02 6.61
N ALA A 765 10.33 -29.60 6.99
CA ALA A 765 9.33 -29.12 6.04
C ALA A 765 9.85 -27.93 5.22
N ARG A 766 9.57 -27.96 3.92
CA ARG A 766 9.94 -26.85 3.01
C ARG A 766 8.98 -25.69 3.24
N LEU A 767 9.45 -24.46 2.98
CA LEU A 767 8.64 -23.25 3.13
C LEU A 767 7.30 -23.34 2.36
N ARG A 768 7.29 -23.95 1.16
CA ARG A 768 6.08 -24.08 0.34
C ARG A 768 4.98 -24.92 1.01
N ASP A 769 5.37 -25.91 1.83
CA ASP A 769 4.45 -26.81 2.52
C ASP A 769 3.90 -26.17 3.80
N GLN A 770 4.54 -25.07 4.21
CA GLN A 770 4.22 -24.24 5.37
C GLN A 770 3.42 -22.99 5.01
N VAL A 771 3.05 -22.81 3.75
CA VAL A 771 2.29 -21.63 3.29
C VAL A 771 0.82 -21.97 3.17
N VAL A 772 -0.01 -21.16 3.83
CA VAL A 772 -1.48 -21.29 3.81
C VAL A 772 -2.14 -19.93 3.56
N PRO A 773 -3.35 -19.91 2.96
CA PRO A 773 -4.19 -18.72 2.94
C PRO A 773 -4.56 -18.26 4.35
N PRO A 774 -4.73 -16.95 4.60
CA PRO A 774 -5.13 -16.47 5.92
C PRO A 774 -6.51 -16.98 6.36
N GLU A 775 -7.44 -17.21 5.42
CA GLU A 775 -8.77 -17.76 5.72
C GLU A 775 -8.69 -19.19 6.30
N GLU A 776 -7.78 -20.01 5.75
CA GLU A 776 -7.54 -21.38 6.23
C GLU A 776 -6.94 -21.36 7.64
N PHE A 777 -6.01 -20.44 7.90
CA PHE A 777 -5.42 -20.25 9.22
C PHE A 777 -6.46 -19.87 10.28
N LEU A 778 -7.41 -18.98 9.95
CA LEU A 778 -8.44 -18.55 10.90
C LEU A 778 -9.47 -19.63 11.21
N ASN A 779 -9.75 -20.50 10.23
CA ASN A 779 -10.73 -21.59 10.38
C ASN A 779 -10.13 -22.84 11.04
N ASN A 780 -8.82 -23.04 10.96
CA ASN A 780 -8.17 -24.25 11.48
C ASN A 780 -7.33 -24.00 12.74
N ARG A 781 -7.85 -24.42 13.91
CA ARG A 781 -7.19 -24.30 15.22
C ARG A 781 -5.88 -25.09 15.38
N SER A 782 -5.63 -26.07 14.50
CA SER A 782 -4.38 -26.83 14.54
C SER A 782 -3.18 -26.06 13.96
N LEU A 783 -3.44 -25.04 13.12
CA LEU A 783 -2.40 -24.25 12.50
C LEU A 783 -1.87 -23.18 13.45
N ARG A 784 -0.54 -22.99 13.43
CA ARG A 784 0.15 -21.97 14.24
C ARG A 784 1.12 -21.20 13.38
N LEU A 785 1.17 -19.89 13.56
CA LEU A 785 2.17 -19.05 12.91
C LEU A 785 3.58 -19.51 13.28
N HIS A 786 4.46 -19.58 12.29
CA HIS A 786 5.84 -19.97 12.49
C HIS A 786 6.66 -18.82 13.11
N ALA A 787 6.47 -18.54 14.40
CA ALA A 787 7.08 -17.41 15.11
C ALA A 787 8.60 -17.32 14.87
N GLN A 788 9.30 -18.45 15.00
CA GLN A 788 10.76 -18.52 14.77
C GLN A 788 11.16 -18.11 13.35
N TYR A 789 10.37 -18.46 12.34
CA TYR A 789 10.63 -18.10 10.94
C TYR A 789 10.50 -16.59 10.76
N TYR A 790 9.41 -15.99 11.25
CA TYR A 790 9.22 -14.55 11.15
C TYR A 790 10.32 -13.76 11.88
N ILE A 791 10.71 -14.18 13.08
CA ILE A 791 11.77 -13.50 13.82
C ILE A 791 13.12 -13.66 13.11
N THR A 792 13.55 -14.89 12.84
CA THR A 792 14.92 -15.15 12.34
C THR A 792 15.12 -14.91 10.85
N LYS A 793 14.07 -15.02 10.03
CA LYS A 793 14.17 -14.88 8.56
C LYS A 793 13.65 -13.54 8.05
N GLN A 794 12.79 -12.85 8.80
CA GLN A 794 12.20 -11.57 8.36
C GLN A 794 12.67 -10.40 9.22
N ILE A 795 12.49 -10.46 10.55
CA ILE A 795 12.74 -9.33 11.45
C ILE A 795 14.24 -9.11 11.67
N ILE A 796 14.95 -10.12 12.18
CA ILE A 796 16.38 -10.01 12.55
C ILE A 796 17.24 -9.56 11.35
N PRO A 797 17.17 -10.18 10.15
CA PRO A 797 18.03 -9.77 9.03
C PRO A 797 17.75 -8.34 8.54
N SER A 798 16.56 -7.80 8.79
CA SER A 798 16.20 -6.42 8.43
C SER A 798 16.76 -5.42 9.43
N LEU A 799 16.70 -5.75 10.72
CA LEU A 799 17.29 -4.94 11.78
C LEU A 799 18.82 -4.99 11.76
N GLU A 800 19.43 -6.16 11.63
CA GLU A 800 20.89 -6.32 11.63
C GLU A 800 21.58 -5.46 10.57
N ARG A 801 21.00 -5.33 9.37
CA ARG A 801 21.54 -4.48 8.31
C ARG A 801 21.72 -3.02 8.73
N VAL A 802 20.89 -2.52 9.62
CA VAL A 802 20.98 -1.15 10.15
C VAL A 802 21.83 -1.13 11.42
N PHE A 803 21.47 -1.96 12.38
CA PHE A 803 21.98 -1.86 13.74
C PHE A 803 23.39 -2.42 13.91
N SER A 804 23.86 -3.28 13.00
CA SER A 804 25.27 -3.67 12.93
C SER A 804 26.20 -2.46 12.70
N LEU A 805 25.74 -1.42 11.97
CA LEU A 805 26.52 -0.18 11.76
C LEU A 805 26.74 0.61 13.05
N VAL A 806 25.90 0.36 14.06
CA VAL A 806 25.97 1.00 15.39
C VAL A 806 26.56 0.04 16.43
N GLY A 807 27.05 -1.14 16.00
CA GLY A 807 27.67 -2.14 16.87
C GLY A 807 26.71 -3.04 17.66
N ALA A 808 25.42 -3.09 17.29
CA ALA A 808 24.43 -3.92 17.97
C ALA A 808 24.28 -5.31 17.33
N ASP A 809 24.48 -6.36 18.13
CA ASP A 809 24.22 -7.76 17.75
C ASP A 809 22.79 -8.17 18.13
N ILE A 810 21.87 -7.96 17.18
CA ILE A 810 20.44 -8.25 17.35
C ILE A 810 20.18 -9.74 17.55
N LYS A 811 20.95 -10.61 16.89
CA LYS A 811 20.78 -12.06 17.00
C LYS A 811 21.23 -12.57 18.36
N SER A 812 22.32 -12.03 18.93
CA SER A 812 22.70 -12.33 20.32
C SER A 812 21.58 -11.96 21.29
N TRP A 813 21.00 -10.77 21.16
CA TRP A 813 19.91 -10.33 22.05
C TRP A 813 18.68 -11.24 22.00
N PHE A 814 18.38 -11.82 20.84
CA PHE A 814 17.31 -12.81 20.70
C PHE A 814 17.70 -14.17 21.31
N ASN A 815 18.94 -14.62 21.13
CA ASN A 815 19.42 -15.89 21.68
C ASN A 815 19.53 -15.87 23.23
N GLU A 816 19.77 -14.69 23.81
CA GLU A 816 19.76 -14.47 25.26
C GLU A 816 18.35 -14.59 25.86
N MET A 817 17.29 -14.52 25.05
CA MET A 817 15.92 -14.66 25.56
C MET A 817 15.66 -16.08 26.08
N PRO A 818 14.88 -16.24 27.16
CA PRO A 818 14.42 -17.54 27.60
C PRO A 818 13.68 -18.28 26.48
N ARG A 819 14.00 -19.56 26.27
CA ARG A 819 13.26 -20.39 25.31
C ARG A 819 11.84 -20.63 25.85
N ILE A 820 10.87 -19.96 25.23
CA ILE A 820 9.46 -20.16 25.55
C ILE A 820 8.99 -21.47 24.89
N GLN A 821 8.89 -22.55 25.66
CA GLN A 821 8.14 -23.74 25.24
C GLN A 821 6.65 -23.47 25.48
N ARG A 822 5.86 -23.34 24.41
CA ARG A 822 4.41 -23.29 24.55
C ARG A 822 3.88 -24.69 24.82
N ALA A 823 3.39 -24.92 26.03
CA ALA A 823 2.44 -25.99 26.27
C ALA A 823 1.09 -25.59 25.68
N THR A 824 0.48 -26.48 24.88
CA THR A 824 -0.83 -26.22 24.32
C THR A 824 -1.87 -27.13 24.89
N THR A 825 -2.89 -26.51 25.49
CA THR A 825 -4.17 -27.12 25.81
C THR A 825 -4.95 -27.33 24.52
N PHE A 826 -4.96 -28.56 24.02
CA PHE A 826 -5.96 -28.98 23.05
C PHE A 826 -7.24 -29.31 23.83
N ALA A 827 -8.35 -28.67 23.48
CA ALA A 827 -9.66 -29.15 23.92
C ALA A 827 -9.97 -30.43 23.13
N GLU A 828 -10.28 -31.52 23.84
CA GLU A 828 -10.72 -32.78 23.23
C GLU A 828 -11.95 -32.49 22.34
N GLN A 829 -11.87 -32.82 21.05
CA GLN A 829 -13.10 -32.99 20.28
C GLN A 829 -13.73 -34.32 20.72
N PRO A 830 -15.01 -34.37 21.11
CA PRO A 830 -15.64 -35.64 21.41
C PRO A 830 -15.62 -36.51 20.14
N PRO A 831 -15.27 -37.80 20.24
CA PRO A 831 -15.37 -38.71 19.10
C PRO A 831 -16.82 -38.75 18.64
N ARG A 832 -17.07 -38.49 17.35
CA ARG A 832 -18.38 -38.72 16.75
C ARG A 832 -18.70 -40.20 16.87
N ALA A 833 -19.71 -40.54 17.65
CA ALA A 833 -20.22 -41.90 17.74
C ALA A 833 -20.86 -42.27 16.39
N GLY A 834 -20.41 -43.37 15.79
CA GLY A 834 -21.03 -44.00 14.62
C GLY A 834 -20.43 -43.58 13.28
N GLY A 835 -19.53 -44.43 12.75
CA GLY A 835 -19.02 -44.32 11.38
C GLY A 835 -17.72 -45.09 11.18
N SER A 836 -17.81 -46.40 10.99
CA SER A 836 -16.70 -47.16 10.43
C SER A 836 -16.50 -46.72 8.98
N VAL A 837 -15.32 -46.20 8.66
CA VAL A 837 -14.54 -46.42 7.42
C VAL A 837 -13.26 -45.58 7.58
N PHE A 838 -12.13 -46.27 7.48
CA PHE A 838 -10.79 -45.69 7.40
C PHE A 838 -10.71 -44.57 6.34
N ARG A 839 -10.63 -43.31 6.79
CA ARG A 839 -9.92 -42.25 6.05
C ARG A 839 -8.91 -41.64 7.01
N GLN A 840 -7.64 -41.97 6.79
CA GLN A 840 -6.49 -41.40 7.47
C GLN A 840 -6.53 -39.87 7.34
N SER A 841 -7.05 -39.20 8.38
CA SER A 841 -6.83 -37.76 8.54
C SER A 841 -5.38 -37.57 8.96
N HIS A 842 -4.66 -36.76 8.20
CA HIS A 842 -3.27 -36.39 8.49
C HIS A 842 -3.17 -35.58 9.80
N ALA A 843 -3.13 -36.25 10.95
CA ALA A 843 -2.62 -35.70 12.20
C ALA A 843 -1.09 -35.53 12.07
N ARG A 844 -0.59 -34.28 12.03
CA ARG A 844 0.79 -33.97 11.59
C ARG A 844 1.75 -33.49 12.69
N THR A 845 1.37 -33.45 13.96
CA THR A 845 2.30 -33.00 15.02
C THR A 845 2.29 -33.91 16.24
N ILE A 846 3.49 -34.32 16.68
CA ILE A 846 3.77 -35.06 17.93
C ILE A 846 3.13 -34.36 19.15
N ASP A 847 3.01 -33.04 19.14
CA ASP A 847 2.34 -32.25 20.19
C ASP A 847 0.86 -32.65 20.44
N GLN A 848 0.19 -33.27 19.47
CA GLN A 848 -1.18 -33.80 19.65
C GLN A 848 -1.20 -35.07 20.51
N TYR A 849 -0.06 -35.75 20.65
CA TYR A 849 0.13 -36.94 21.47
C TYR A 849 0.77 -36.63 22.83
N TYR A 850 1.49 -35.50 22.98
CA TYR A 850 2.06 -35.02 24.23
C TYR A 850 1.20 -33.91 24.84
N VAL A 851 0.12 -34.26 25.53
CA VAL A 851 -0.66 -33.30 26.30
C VAL A 851 0.05 -33.06 27.64
N SER A 852 0.96 -32.09 27.68
CA SER A 852 1.37 -31.52 28.97
C SER A 852 0.17 -30.74 29.53
N ARG A 853 -0.58 -31.38 30.43
CA ARG A 853 -1.70 -30.74 31.11
C ARG A 853 -1.14 -29.73 32.11
N HIS A 854 -1.73 -28.54 32.12
CA HIS A 854 -1.34 -27.43 32.98
C HIS A 854 -2.58 -27.02 33.76
N CYS A 855 -2.38 -26.63 35.02
CA CYS A 855 -3.48 -26.16 35.87
C CYS A 855 -4.13 -24.94 35.23
N LEU A 856 -5.45 -24.97 35.04
CA LEU A 856 -6.20 -23.87 34.39
C LEU A 856 -6.05 -22.52 35.10
N VAL A 857 -5.76 -22.55 36.41
CA VAL A 857 -5.61 -21.35 37.26
C VAL A 857 -4.15 -20.89 37.32
N CYS A 858 -3.24 -21.69 37.89
CA CYS A 858 -1.85 -21.29 38.16
C CYS A 858 -0.85 -21.66 37.06
N ARG A 859 -1.27 -22.44 36.05
CA ARG A 859 -0.42 -22.94 34.96
C ARG A 859 0.79 -23.79 35.39
N GLU A 860 0.81 -24.32 36.60
CA GLU A 860 1.77 -25.37 36.98
C GLU A 860 1.47 -26.65 36.17
N VAL A 861 2.51 -27.41 35.78
CA VAL A 861 2.36 -28.70 35.10
C VAL A 861 1.66 -29.68 36.04
N THR A 862 0.60 -30.35 35.56
CA THR A 862 -0.17 -31.31 36.35
C THR A 862 -0.85 -32.32 35.44
N ASN A 863 -1.13 -33.53 35.94
CA ASN A 863 -1.88 -34.54 35.18
C ASN A 863 -3.40 -34.32 35.24
N GLN A 864 -3.86 -33.43 36.11
CA GLN A 864 -5.27 -33.05 36.32
C GLN A 864 -5.55 -31.66 35.73
N GLU A 865 -6.81 -31.27 35.57
CA GLU A 865 -7.17 -29.95 35.07
C GLU A 865 -6.85 -28.81 36.06
N LEU A 866 -6.87 -29.12 37.35
CA LEU A 866 -6.41 -28.24 38.42
C LEU A 866 -5.33 -28.95 39.25
N CYS A 867 -4.27 -28.25 39.61
CA CYS A 867 -3.29 -28.79 40.55
C CYS A 867 -3.91 -28.91 41.95
N SER A 868 -3.31 -29.75 42.81
CA SER A 868 -3.80 -30.00 44.17
C SER A 868 -4.00 -28.72 44.98
N LYS A 869 -3.12 -27.71 44.84
CA LYS A 869 -3.22 -26.40 45.51
C LYS A 869 -4.46 -25.62 45.07
N CYS A 870 -4.74 -25.57 43.76
CA CYS A 870 -5.89 -24.86 43.21
C CYS A 870 -7.20 -25.60 43.49
N ARG A 871 -7.16 -26.94 43.48
CA ARG A 871 -8.31 -27.78 43.84
C ARG A 871 -8.71 -27.64 45.32
N ALA A 872 -7.73 -27.45 46.21
CA ALA A 872 -7.97 -27.19 47.63
C ALA A 872 -8.60 -25.82 47.92
N LYS A 873 -8.64 -24.91 46.93
CA LYS A 873 -9.27 -23.57 47.05
C LYS A 873 -10.35 -23.38 45.96
N PRO A 874 -11.51 -24.05 46.05
CA PRO A 874 -12.54 -24.00 45.02
C PRO A 874 -13.02 -22.57 44.74
N SER A 875 -13.36 -21.78 45.76
CA SER A 875 -13.89 -20.43 45.59
C SER A 875 -12.92 -19.49 44.86
N ALA A 876 -11.63 -19.55 45.19
CA ALA A 876 -10.61 -18.72 44.51
C ALA A 876 -10.38 -19.19 43.07
N SER A 877 -10.35 -20.50 42.82
CA SER A 877 -10.20 -21.08 41.49
C SER A 877 -11.39 -20.76 40.58
N THR A 878 -12.61 -20.90 41.10
CA THR A 878 -13.86 -20.52 40.41
C THR A 878 -13.91 -19.03 40.12
N TYR A 879 -13.55 -18.18 41.09
CA TYR A 879 -13.47 -16.73 40.87
C TYR A 879 -12.46 -16.37 39.76
N HIS A 880 -11.25 -16.92 39.79
CA HIS A 880 -10.23 -16.63 38.76
C HIS A 880 -10.64 -17.07 37.35
N LEU A 881 -11.30 -18.22 37.21
CA LEU A 881 -11.77 -18.70 35.90
C LEU A 881 -13.00 -17.94 35.42
N SER A 882 -13.93 -17.62 36.33
CA SER A 882 -15.13 -16.80 36.02
C SER A 882 -14.74 -15.37 35.63
N MET A 883 -13.78 -14.75 36.32
CA MET A 883 -13.25 -13.43 35.96
C MET A 883 -12.62 -13.43 34.55
N LYS A 884 -11.83 -14.46 34.22
CA LYS A 884 -11.26 -14.58 32.86
C LYS A 884 -12.33 -14.75 31.78
N GLN A 885 -13.40 -15.51 32.08
CA GLN A 885 -14.53 -15.63 31.15
C GLN A 885 -15.22 -14.27 31.00
N HIS A 886 -15.53 -13.59 32.12
CA HIS A 886 -16.18 -12.28 32.10
C HIS A 886 -15.37 -11.24 31.32
N GLU A 887 -14.05 -11.17 31.53
CA GLU A 887 -13.15 -10.30 30.75
C GLU A 887 -13.20 -10.62 29.24
N ALA A 888 -13.16 -11.91 28.88
CA ALA A 888 -13.26 -12.34 27.49
C ALA A 888 -14.63 -12.01 26.88
N GLU A 889 -15.70 -12.16 27.65
CA GLU A 889 -17.08 -11.87 27.25
C GLU A 889 -17.30 -10.37 27.04
N VAL A 890 -16.92 -9.53 28.01
CA VAL A 890 -17.00 -8.06 27.90
C VAL A 890 -16.23 -7.58 26.68
N LYS A 891 -15.00 -8.08 26.49
CA LYS A 891 -14.19 -7.75 25.32
C LYS A 891 -14.85 -8.18 24.01
N TYR A 892 -15.46 -9.37 23.98
CA TYR A 892 -16.14 -9.86 22.78
C TYR A 892 -17.37 -9.02 22.44
N THR A 893 -18.18 -8.68 23.43
CA THR A 893 -19.37 -7.83 23.27
C THR A 893 -19.00 -6.44 22.77
N GLN A 894 -17.97 -5.80 23.34
CA GLN A 894 -17.47 -4.50 22.85
C GLN A 894 -17.03 -4.56 21.38
N LEU A 895 -16.36 -5.64 20.96
CA LEU A 895 -15.97 -5.83 19.55
C LEU A 895 -17.19 -6.06 18.64
N LEU A 896 -18.23 -6.73 19.13
CA LEU A 896 -19.50 -6.89 18.41
C LEU A 896 -20.21 -5.56 18.25
N ASP A 897 -20.23 -4.71 19.28
CA ASP A 897 -20.83 -3.36 19.21
C ASP A 897 -20.13 -2.48 18.18
N VAL A 898 -18.80 -2.54 18.09
CA VAL A 898 -18.03 -1.86 17.03
C VAL A 898 -18.41 -2.39 15.65
N CYS A 899 -18.53 -3.72 15.48
CA CYS A 899 -18.97 -4.31 14.22
C CYS A 899 -20.42 -3.95 13.87
N ALA A 900 -21.31 -3.88 14.87
CA ALA A 900 -22.70 -3.48 14.71
C ALA A 900 -22.82 -2.01 14.30
N SER A 901 -22.02 -1.13 14.90
CA SER A 901 -21.93 0.29 14.50
C SER A 901 -21.44 0.46 13.05
N CYS A 902 -20.45 -0.34 12.64
CA CYS A 902 -19.89 -0.29 11.28
C CYS A 902 -20.83 -0.87 10.21
N SER A 903 -21.45 -2.02 10.48
CA SER A 903 -22.28 -2.74 9.50
C SER A 903 -23.78 -2.41 9.59
N MET A 904 -24.19 -1.71 10.65
CA MET A 904 -25.59 -1.49 11.03
C MET A 904 -26.36 -2.81 11.24
N ILE A 905 -25.67 -3.91 11.54
CA ILE A 905 -26.28 -5.22 11.85
C ILE A 905 -26.35 -5.37 13.37
N THR A 906 -27.57 -5.45 13.90
CA THR A 906 -27.76 -5.65 15.34
C THR A 906 -27.44 -7.09 15.75
N ALA A 907 -27.23 -7.32 17.05
CA ALA A 907 -27.02 -8.68 17.58
C ALA A 907 -28.19 -9.63 17.24
N GLY A 908 -29.43 -9.14 17.31
CA GLY A 908 -30.61 -9.90 16.92
C GLY A 908 -30.64 -10.27 15.43
N GLN A 909 -30.26 -9.34 14.55
CA GLN A 909 -30.15 -9.61 13.11
C GLN A 909 -29.00 -10.57 12.78
N SER A 910 -27.89 -10.48 13.51
CA SER A 910 -26.74 -11.41 13.36
C SER A 910 -27.15 -12.86 13.62
N ALA A 911 -28.07 -13.10 14.55
CA ALA A 911 -28.60 -14.44 14.86
C ALA A 911 -29.38 -15.06 13.68
N PHE A 912 -30.05 -14.24 12.86
CA PHE A 912 -30.75 -14.68 11.64
C PHE A 912 -29.83 -14.73 10.41
N ALA A 913 -28.69 -14.02 10.45
CA ALA A 913 -27.83 -13.77 9.31
C ALA A 913 -26.72 -14.82 9.10
N ALA A 914 -26.38 -15.61 10.11
CA ALA A 914 -25.44 -16.72 9.97
C ALA A 914 -26.18 -18.00 9.53
N GLU A 915 -25.79 -18.59 8.39
CA GLU A 915 -26.31 -19.92 7.98
C GLU A 915 -26.06 -20.99 9.07
N ASP A 916 -24.94 -20.86 9.80
CA ASP A 916 -24.66 -21.60 11.02
C ASP A 916 -25.33 -20.89 12.21
N ARG A 917 -26.59 -21.29 12.49
CA ARG A 917 -27.52 -20.67 13.46
C ARG A 917 -26.98 -20.41 14.87
N ILE A 918 -25.87 -21.01 15.23
CA ILE A 918 -25.09 -20.95 16.47
C ILE A 918 -23.89 -21.84 16.10
N ASP A 919 -22.66 -21.57 16.55
CA ASP A 919 -21.68 -22.67 16.60
C ASP A 919 -22.28 -23.71 17.53
N THR A 920 -22.89 -24.77 16.99
CA THR A 920 -23.85 -25.65 17.68
C THR A 920 -23.28 -26.36 18.91
N GLY A 921 -21.98 -26.20 19.17
CA GLY A 921 -21.30 -26.63 20.39
C GLY A 921 -21.00 -25.54 21.44
N SER A 922 -21.26 -24.24 21.21
CA SER A 922 -20.84 -23.16 22.13
C SER A 922 -21.80 -21.98 22.36
N GLY A 923 -22.90 -21.83 21.61
CA GLY A 923 -23.90 -20.78 21.92
C GLY A 923 -23.48 -19.32 21.66
N VAL A 924 -22.32 -19.08 21.03
CA VAL A 924 -21.76 -17.72 20.80
C VAL A 924 -22.28 -17.12 19.50
N SER A 925 -22.87 -15.91 19.57
CA SER A 925 -23.38 -15.13 18.41
C SER A 925 -22.26 -14.79 17.41
N LEU A 926 -22.55 -14.89 16.11
CA LEU A 926 -21.60 -14.67 15.02
C LEU A 926 -21.98 -13.45 14.18
N HIS A 927 -21.12 -12.44 14.15
CA HIS A 927 -21.27 -11.34 13.21
C HIS A 927 -20.81 -11.76 11.80
N PRO A 928 -21.61 -11.54 10.74
CA PRO A 928 -21.40 -12.13 9.40
C PRO A 928 -20.30 -11.49 8.54
N CYS A 929 -19.67 -10.40 8.99
CA CYS A 929 -18.69 -9.66 8.19
C CYS A 929 -17.33 -10.35 8.27
N ASP A 930 -16.70 -10.66 7.14
CA ASP A 930 -15.43 -11.38 7.04
C ASP A 930 -14.31 -10.58 6.36
N SER A 931 -14.38 -9.25 6.46
CA SER A 931 -13.37 -8.35 5.86
C SER A 931 -11.96 -8.57 6.43
N MET A 932 -11.09 -9.15 5.60
CA MET A 932 -9.68 -9.44 5.89
C MET A 932 -8.80 -8.18 6.01
N ASP A 933 -9.30 -7.04 5.55
CA ASP A 933 -8.62 -5.75 5.62
C ASP A 933 -8.92 -4.99 6.92
N CYS A 934 -9.78 -5.56 7.78
CA CYS A 934 -10.18 -4.97 9.04
C CYS A 934 -9.43 -5.61 10.24
N PRO A 935 -8.70 -4.82 11.06
CA PRO A 935 -8.04 -5.36 12.26
C PRO A 935 -9.04 -5.94 13.28
N VAL A 936 -10.25 -5.36 13.35
CA VAL A 936 -11.31 -5.79 14.27
C VAL A 936 -11.78 -7.21 13.93
N TYR A 937 -11.77 -7.61 12.67
CA TYR A 937 -12.14 -8.97 12.26
C TYR A 937 -11.23 -10.03 12.90
N PHE A 938 -9.92 -9.81 12.87
CA PHE A 938 -8.95 -10.74 13.47
C PHE A 938 -9.07 -10.77 14.99
N GLU A 939 -9.17 -9.61 15.64
CA GLU A 939 -9.29 -9.55 17.11
C GLU A 939 -10.61 -10.17 17.57
N ARG A 940 -11.73 -9.90 16.88
CA ARG A 940 -13.03 -10.53 17.13
C ARG A 940 -12.96 -12.05 17.00
N THR A 941 -12.27 -12.55 15.98
CA THR A 941 -12.12 -14.00 15.76
C THR A 941 -11.26 -14.66 16.84
N LYS A 942 -10.21 -13.97 17.28
CA LYS A 942 -9.33 -14.40 18.38
C LYS A 942 -10.07 -14.42 19.72
N THR A 943 -10.75 -13.33 20.09
CA THR A 943 -11.52 -13.26 21.33
C THR A 943 -12.70 -14.23 21.33
N ARG A 944 -13.36 -14.46 20.20
CA ARG A 944 -14.37 -15.54 20.06
C ARG A 944 -13.77 -16.91 20.42
N ASN A 945 -12.57 -17.20 19.92
CA ASN A 945 -11.91 -18.47 20.21
C ASN A 945 -11.48 -18.58 21.68
N GLU A 946 -11.02 -17.49 22.28
CA GLU A 946 -10.70 -17.39 23.71
C GLU A 946 -11.93 -17.63 24.58
N LEU A 947 -13.07 -17.00 24.26
CA LEU A 947 -14.34 -17.18 24.96
C LEU A 947 -14.80 -18.64 24.95
N LYS A 948 -14.71 -19.32 23.81
CA LYS A 948 -15.02 -20.76 23.71
C LYS A 948 -14.15 -21.63 24.62
N VAL A 949 -12.88 -21.27 24.78
CA VAL A 949 -11.96 -21.99 25.67
C VAL A 949 -12.30 -21.70 27.13
N THR A 950 -12.60 -20.45 27.50
CA THR A 950 -12.97 -20.09 28.88
C THR A 950 -14.30 -20.68 29.30
N MET A 951 -15.28 -20.79 28.40
CA MET A 951 -16.55 -21.48 28.66
C MET A 951 -16.32 -22.96 28.95
N GLY A 952 -15.52 -23.67 28.13
CA GLY A 952 -15.18 -25.07 28.39
C GLY A 952 -14.43 -25.28 29.72
N ASN A 953 -13.62 -24.32 30.17
CA ASN A 953 -12.96 -24.40 31.47
C ASN A 953 -13.95 -24.33 32.66
N LEU A 954 -15.11 -23.72 32.49
CA LEU A 954 -16.14 -23.64 33.53
C LEU A 954 -17.01 -24.90 33.56
N ASP A 955 -17.30 -25.50 32.41
CA ASP A 955 -17.94 -26.82 32.35
C ASP A 955 -17.12 -27.87 33.13
N VAL A 956 -15.79 -27.74 33.12
CA VAL A 956 -14.88 -28.55 33.92
C VAL A 956 -15.04 -28.28 35.41
N LEU A 957 -15.18 -27.01 35.82
CA LEU A 957 -15.42 -26.66 37.22
C LEU A 957 -16.75 -27.20 37.71
N ASP A 958 -17.81 -27.13 36.90
CA ASP A 958 -19.12 -27.70 37.21
C ASP A 958 -19.02 -29.23 37.36
N LYS A 959 -18.21 -29.90 36.54
CA LYS A 959 -17.95 -31.35 36.71
C LYS A 959 -17.11 -31.67 37.96
N LEU A 960 -16.15 -30.82 38.32
CA LEU A 960 -15.23 -31.06 39.43
C LEU A 960 -15.81 -30.67 40.80
N PHE A 961 -16.69 -29.68 40.85
CA PHE A 961 -17.22 -29.08 42.07
C PHE A 961 -18.75 -29.03 42.13
N GLY A 962 -19.46 -29.16 41.00
CA GLY A 962 -20.93 -29.05 40.88
C GLY A 962 -21.71 -30.33 41.23
N GLY A 963 -21.15 -31.20 42.08
CA GLY A 963 -21.81 -32.43 42.52
C GLY A 963 -22.95 -32.17 43.52
N THR A 964 -24.15 -31.91 43.02
CA THR A 964 -25.40 -32.43 43.62
C THR A 964 -26.45 -32.57 42.52
N LYS A 965 -26.97 -33.78 42.37
CA LYS A 965 -28.18 -34.06 41.58
C LYS A 965 -29.25 -33.03 41.97
N ARG A 966 -29.82 -32.32 40.99
CA ARG A 966 -31.20 -31.84 41.13
C ARG A 966 -32.09 -33.06 40.88
N GLU A 967 -32.49 -33.72 41.97
CA GLU A 967 -33.75 -34.47 42.02
C GLU A 967 -34.93 -33.51 41.93
#